data_AF-A0A096GZV8-F1
#
_entry.id   AF-A0A096GZV8-F1
#
_cell.length_a   1.000
_cell.length_b   1.000
_cell.length_c   1.000
_cell.angle_alpha   90.00
_cell.angle_beta   90.00
_cell.angle_gamma   90.00
#
_symmetry.space_group_name_H-M   'P 1'
#
loop_
_entity.id
_entity.type
_entity.pdbx_description
1 polymer ?
#
loop_
_entity_poly.entity_id
_entity_poly.type
_entity_poly.pdbx_seq_one_letter_code
_entity_poly.pdbx_strand_id
1 'polypeptide(L)'
;MNTIIPWLEHLNVLMHPGHIALVGAGNGKGIWAQWLAHQASKSRVTLIEAEPLQYSTLQRTVGLLGERAQHCELRNTVVAAQQGTASFFVANSQQESGLLEPQSLLSLWPNLQTQEVRELSAINLDALFSDLSEDVEPPMGEGNWLIIDCLPAGSLLRASSKLGLVDVVIARVLLGELHSMPAGASLEEVAELLQQNGMMYVALEATRHPGIGYALFVRDARAALHAKVQQHHRECLALRLNGEKQTKLLQEAQSRIEQLAQAEAVSEQRSRDVARRLDQLSKTFDEQAKLAQERQAQVEQLTQAKAVVEKQSQERAQQLEQVGKARDEQARLAQERQAQIEQLTQAKAGTEKQSQERAQKLEQLGKARDEQTKLAQDRLDQVERLTQARAAAEKQSLERAQQLEQLGKARDEQAKLAQERHAQIEQLTQARAAAEKQSQERAQQLEQLSKARDEQAKLAQERHAQIEQLTQARVAAEKQSQERAQQLEQLSKARDEQAKLAQERHAQIEQLTQARVAAEKQSQERAQQLEQLSKARDEQAKLAQERHAQIEQLTQARVAAEKQSQERAQQLEQLTKARDEQVKLAQERQAQIEQLTQARAAAEKQSQERAQQLERLGRARDEQAKMAKESQVQIEQLAQAKAAVERQAQEWMQQLEHLAKARDEEAIKLHQGYKAQIEQLTLVNAPCAENNGNQKNEIDVLTKSLLEEKKLNDGWSLRFKDIEKKNIELEKKSEQLRKSLGELQVKSEKERKYSSDADIDDFLNDISPFFYNRSLTYVDVGAYIGEVLLKLHKSKLLKIREAHLFEPNPISYKQLENNVLEVNLNKLHTYNHALGAEDQELLLSPAKSMSKVFPPEMHLDQSQEVKKIQCRSLDGLVDLFTDRHIDLLKIDVEGYELDVLGGAKIILENQLADVIYIEVGFRRDGTQQAYFGDIDNFFQSYGYRIFKIYEQKNEWIQDSPLLRRCNFAYMSKRFAAENPYKCSLEIMRLKSQLDKFVE
;
A
#
# COMPACT_ATOMS: atom_id res chain seq x y z
N MET A 1 29.74 24.99 -25.55
CA MET A 1 29.53 23.52 -25.57
C MET A 1 28.05 23.32 -25.80
N ASN A 2 27.62 22.40 -26.66
CA ASN A 2 26.19 22.15 -26.87
C ASN A 2 25.57 21.68 -25.54
N THR A 3 24.67 22.47 -24.96
CA THR A 3 24.10 22.17 -23.63
C THR A 3 23.15 20.98 -23.62
N ILE A 4 22.64 20.55 -24.77
CA ILE A 4 21.74 19.41 -24.91
C ILE A 4 22.50 18.08 -24.81
N ILE A 5 23.75 17.99 -25.26
CA ILE A 5 24.51 16.72 -25.21
C ILE A 5 24.66 16.18 -23.77
N PRO A 6 25.04 17.00 -22.76
CA PRO A 6 25.00 16.58 -21.35
C PRO A 6 23.63 16.07 -20.90
N TRP A 7 22.53 16.71 -21.33
CA TRP A 7 21.18 16.21 -21.02
C TRP A 7 20.95 14.82 -21.64
N LEU A 8 21.33 14.60 -22.90
CA LEU A 8 21.23 13.29 -23.54
C LEU A 8 22.08 12.22 -22.84
N GLU A 9 23.26 12.57 -22.34
CA GLU A 9 24.09 11.64 -21.55
C GLU A 9 23.40 11.24 -20.23
N HIS A 10 22.74 12.17 -19.54
CA HIS A 10 21.95 11.88 -18.34
C HIS A 10 20.69 11.07 -18.66
N LEU A 11 19.97 11.43 -19.73
CA LEU A 11 18.76 10.72 -20.17
C LEU A 11 19.10 9.29 -20.61
N ASN A 12 20.25 9.04 -21.24
CA ASN A 12 20.70 7.70 -21.64
C ASN A 12 20.94 6.77 -20.42
N VAL A 13 21.19 7.33 -19.23
CA VAL A 13 21.25 6.57 -17.95
C VAL A 13 19.87 6.33 -17.35
N LEU A 14 18.94 7.27 -17.51
CA LEU A 14 17.59 7.21 -16.92
C LEU A 14 16.56 6.44 -17.77
N MET A 15 16.74 6.46 -19.09
CA MET A 15 15.82 5.99 -20.12
C MET A 15 16.63 5.62 -21.38
N HIS A 16 17.25 4.44 -21.35
CA HIS A 16 18.16 4.00 -22.39
C HIS A 16 17.43 3.87 -23.74
N PRO A 17 17.92 4.45 -24.84
CA PRO A 17 17.26 4.30 -26.12
C PRO A 17 17.51 2.92 -26.73
N GLY A 18 16.44 2.16 -26.99
CA GLY A 18 16.52 0.97 -27.86
C GLY A 18 16.68 1.36 -29.33
N HIS A 19 15.97 2.43 -29.75
CA HIS A 19 16.03 2.99 -31.10
C HIS A 19 16.22 4.51 -31.07
N ILE A 20 17.06 5.04 -31.98
CA ILE A 20 17.21 6.48 -32.22
C ILE A 20 17.09 6.77 -33.72
N ALA A 21 16.16 7.64 -34.12
CA ALA A 21 16.01 8.12 -35.49
C ALA A 21 16.53 9.56 -35.63
N LEU A 22 17.35 9.84 -36.65
CA LEU A 22 17.76 11.20 -37.06
C LEU A 22 17.23 11.51 -38.46
N VAL A 23 16.26 12.42 -38.54
CA VAL A 23 15.75 13.00 -39.79
C VAL A 23 16.60 14.23 -40.14
N GLY A 24 17.14 14.29 -41.36
CA GLY A 24 18.03 15.37 -41.79
C GLY A 24 19.49 15.12 -41.41
N ALA A 25 19.98 13.88 -41.55
CA ALA A 25 21.34 13.50 -41.15
C ALA A 25 22.47 14.19 -41.95
N GLY A 26 22.14 14.81 -43.09
CA GLY A 26 23.09 15.46 -44.00
C GLY A 26 24.18 14.51 -44.46
N ASN A 27 25.39 15.03 -44.68
CA ASN A 27 26.58 14.23 -44.98
C ASN A 27 27.19 13.46 -43.78
N GLY A 28 26.52 13.42 -42.62
CA GLY A 28 27.00 12.74 -41.42
C GLY A 28 28.02 13.51 -40.57
N LYS A 29 28.40 14.74 -40.95
CA LYS A 29 29.31 15.61 -40.16
C LYS A 29 28.57 16.57 -39.21
N GLY A 30 27.23 16.54 -39.20
CA GLY A 30 26.40 17.29 -38.25
C GLY A 30 26.61 16.79 -36.81
N ILE A 31 26.34 17.66 -35.83
CA ILE A 31 26.58 17.36 -34.42
C ILE A 31 25.80 16.14 -33.93
N TRP A 32 24.56 15.97 -34.39
CA TRP A 32 23.72 14.81 -34.05
C TRP A 32 24.22 13.53 -34.70
N ALA A 33 24.57 13.55 -36.00
CA ALA A 33 25.10 12.38 -36.69
C ALA A 33 26.44 11.91 -36.08
N GLN A 34 27.33 12.83 -35.70
CA GLN A 34 28.57 12.51 -35.01
C GLN A 34 28.32 11.95 -33.60
N TRP A 35 27.41 12.55 -32.82
CA TRP A 35 27.06 12.03 -31.50
C TRP A 35 26.44 10.61 -31.58
N LEU A 36 25.54 10.38 -32.55
CA LEU A 36 24.94 9.06 -32.79
C LEU A 36 25.95 8.00 -33.22
N ALA A 37 26.98 8.37 -33.99
CA ALA A 37 28.08 7.46 -34.35
C ALA A 37 28.85 6.91 -33.12
N HIS A 38 28.82 7.62 -31.98
CA HIS A 38 29.32 7.12 -30.70
C HIS A 38 28.31 6.22 -29.95
N GLN A 39 27.00 6.40 -30.17
CA GLN A 39 25.94 5.57 -29.56
C GLN A 39 25.63 4.28 -30.35
N ALA A 40 26.02 4.19 -31.63
CA ALA A 40 25.85 3.05 -32.53
C ALA A 40 26.64 1.76 -32.16
N SER A 41 27.01 1.62 -30.88
CA SER A 41 27.47 0.36 -30.29
C SER A 41 26.57 -0.12 -29.13
N LYS A 42 25.47 0.58 -28.89
CA LYS A 42 24.55 0.38 -27.75
C LYS A 42 23.08 0.38 -28.18
N SER A 43 22.71 1.23 -29.14
CA SER A 43 21.34 1.42 -29.61
C SER A 43 21.24 1.21 -31.13
N ARG A 44 20.07 0.77 -31.63
CA ARG A 44 19.77 0.81 -33.07
C ARG A 44 19.65 2.28 -33.48
N VAL A 45 20.38 2.70 -34.52
CA VAL A 45 20.35 4.08 -35.02
C VAL A 45 19.85 4.07 -36.47
N THR A 46 18.79 4.82 -36.78
CA THR A 46 18.36 5.05 -38.17
C THR A 46 18.69 6.49 -38.57
N LEU A 47 19.51 6.67 -39.61
CA LEU A 47 19.87 7.99 -40.15
C LEU A 47 19.15 8.17 -41.50
N ILE A 48 18.36 9.23 -41.60
CA ILE A 48 17.54 9.54 -42.76
C ILE A 48 18.03 10.84 -43.40
N GLU A 49 18.36 10.78 -44.68
CA GLU A 49 18.76 11.94 -45.47
C GLU A 49 18.03 11.92 -46.83
N ALA A 50 17.41 13.04 -47.19
CA ALA A 50 16.58 13.15 -48.38
C ALA A 50 17.42 13.38 -49.65
N GLU A 51 18.46 14.22 -49.58
CA GLU A 51 19.19 14.68 -50.76
C GLU A 51 20.23 13.62 -51.19
N PRO A 52 20.19 13.08 -52.43
CA PRO A 52 21.04 11.95 -52.82
C PRO A 52 22.55 12.19 -52.73
N LEU A 53 23.07 13.41 -52.92
CA LEU A 53 24.50 13.71 -52.82
C LEU A 53 24.96 13.80 -51.34
N GLN A 54 24.12 14.37 -50.46
CA GLN A 54 24.33 14.29 -49.02
C GLN A 54 24.28 12.84 -48.54
N TYR A 55 23.26 12.07 -48.93
CA TYR A 55 23.13 10.64 -48.58
C TYR A 55 24.33 9.80 -49.07
N SER A 56 24.78 9.99 -50.31
CA SER A 56 25.99 9.34 -50.85
C SER A 56 27.27 9.70 -50.07
N THR A 57 27.25 10.82 -49.34
CA THR A 57 28.34 11.24 -48.45
C THR A 57 28.15 10.70 -47.04
N LEU A 58 26.91 10.64 -46.53
CA LEU A 58 26.53 9.98 -45.28
C LEU A 58 26.94 8.51 -45.28
N GLN A 59 26.64 7.77 -46.35
CA GLN A 59 27.06 6.37 -46.52
C GLN A 59 28.58 6.20 -46.38
N ARG A 60 29.37 7.11 -46.96
CA ARG A 60 30.83 7.10 -46.83
C ARG A 60 31.27 7.46 -45.41
N THR A 61 30.68 8.48 -44.80
CA THR A 61 30.99 8.90 -43.42
C THR A 61 30.69 7.79 -42.41
N VAL A 62 29.56 7.09 -42.55
CA VAL A 62 29.15 5.99 -41.66
C VAL A 62 29.93 4.71 -41.94
N GLY A 63 30.29 4.43 -43.19
CA GLY A 63 31.16 3.30 -43.54
C GLY A 63 32.56 3.37 -42.90
N LEU A 64 33.04 4.57 -42.54
CA LEU A 64 34.30 4.76 -41.80
C LEU A 64 34.22 4.34 -40.32
N LEU A 65 33.03 4.03 -39.79
CA LEU A 65 32.83 3.60 -38.40
C LEU A 65 33.11 2.10 -38.15
N GLY A 66 33.45 1.34 -39.21
CA GLY A 66 33.78 -0.08 -39.12
C GLY A 66 32.62 -0.90 -38.57
N GLU A 67 32.88 -1.79 -37.61
CA GLU A 67 31.87 -2.66 -36.99
C GLU A 67 30.69 -1.89 -36.38
N ARG A 68 30.85 -0.62 -35.98
CA ARG A 68 29.72 0.16 -35.43
C ARG A 68 28.66 0.48 -36.48
N ALA A 69 29.02 0.50 -37.76
CA ALA A 69 28.08 0.74 -38.85
C ALA A 69 26.97 -0.33 -38.94
N GLN A 70 27.17 -1.52 -38.37
CA GLN A 70 26.15 -2.60 -38.39
C GLN A 70 24.89 -2.27 -37.58
N HIS A 71 24.96 -1.32 -36.63
CA HIS A 71 23.80 -0.82 -35.88
C HIS A 71 23.23 0.47 -36.49
N CYS A 72 23.81 0.98 -37.60
CA CYS A 72 23.35 2.15 -38.32
C CYS A 72 22.57 1.77 -39.59
N GLU A 73 21.26 1.99 -39.56
CA GLU A 73 20.39 1.87 -40.72
C GLU A 73 20.36 3.19 -41.50
N LEU A 74 20.63 3.17 -42.81
CA LEU A 74 20.64 4.38 -43.65
C LEU A 74 19.46 4.38 -44.61
N ARG A 75 18.61 5.41 -44.56
CA ARG A 75 17.45 5.56 -45.46
C ARG A 75 17.58 6.82 -46.32
N ASN A 76 17.51 6.69 -47.64
CA ASN A 76 17.40 7.82 -48.57
C ASN A 76 15.93 8.06 -48.92
N THR A 77 15.28 8.96 -48.17
CA THR A 77 13.87 9.29 -48.36
C THR A 77 13.57 10.63 -47.67
N VAL A 78 12.52 11.31 -48.12
CA VAL A 78 11.98 12.48 -47.42
C VAL A 78 11.08 11.99 -46.27
N VAL A 79 11.24 12.56 -45.07
CA VAL A 79 10.24 12.41 -44.02
C VAL A 79 9.34 13.63 -44.06
N ALA A 80 8.05 13.45 -44.34
CA ALA A 80 7.07 14.51 -44.52
C ALA A 80 5.78 14.25 -43.71
N ALA A 81 4.83 15.19 -43.77
CA ALA A 81 3.52 15.02 -43.13
C ALA A 81 2.64 13.95 -43.80
N GLN A 82 2.88 13.60 -45.06
CA GLN A 82 2.12 12.58 -45.79
C GLN A 82 3.05 11.63 -46.55
N GLN A 83 2.60 10.39 -46.70
CA GLN A 83 3.30 9.37 -47.49
C GLN A 83 2.95 9.50 -48.98
N GLY A 84 3.93 9.31 -49.86
CA GLY A 84 3.75 9.42 -51.31
C GLY A 84 4.90 10.18 -51.96
N THR A 85 4.59 11.35 -52.51
CA THR A 85 5.57 12.26 -53.14
C THR A 85 5.50 13.62 -52.47
N ALA A 86 6.65 14.24 -52.23
CA ALA A 86 6.74 15.60 -51.70
C ALA A 86 7.77 16.43 -52.48
N SER A 87 7.43 17.71 -52.69
CA SER A 87 8.34 18.71 -53.23
C SER A 87 9.47 19.01 -52.24
N PHE A 88 10.70 18.72 -52.66
CA PHE A 88 11.93 19.00 -51.94
C PHE A 88 12.67 20.15 -52.62
N PHE A 89 12.91 21.22 -51.88
CA PHE A 89 13.55 22.44 -52.37
C PHE A 89 15.05 22.35 -52.12
N VAL A 90 15.84 22.36 -53.20
CA VAL A 90 17.31 22.46 -53.12
C VAL A 90 17.66 23.95 -53.09
N ALA A 91 18.22 24.40 -51.97
CA ALA A 91 18.61 25.78 -51.76
C ALA A 91 20.09 26.02 -52.08
N ASN A 92 20.44 27.25 -52.46
CA ASN A 92 21.84 27.68 -52.64
C ASN A 92 22.69 27.60 -51.35
N SER A 93 22.05 27.46 -50.17
CA SER A 93 22.67 26.93 -48.96
C SER A 93 22.18 25.51 -48.70
N GLN A 94 23.07 24.52 -48.77
CA GLN A 94 22.71 23.10 -48.65
C GLN A 94 22.14 22.74 -47.26
N GLN A 95 22.42 23.52 -46.22
CA GLN A 95 21.88 23.33 -44.86
C GLN A 95 20.41 23.72 -44.70
N GLU A 96 19.85 24.42 -45.69
CA GLU A 96 18.46 24.88 -45.73
C GLU A 96 17.70 24.27 -46.93
N SER A 97 18.24 23.20 -47.53
CA SER A 97 17.49 22.38 -48.48
C SER A 97 16.53 21.47 -47.71
N GLY A 98 15.27 21.38 -48.12
CA GLY A 98 14.24 20.73 -47.30
C GLY A 98 12.82 20.83 -47.85
N LEU A 99 11.85 20.73 -46.94
CA LEU A 99 10.41 20.80 -47.24
C LEU A 99 9.86 22.23 -47.27
N LEU A 100 10.62 23.22 -46.80
CA LEU A 100 10.24 24.62 -46.87
C LEU A 100 10.75 25.27 -48.16
N GLU A 101 9.93 26.12 -48.76
CA GLU A 101 10.39 27.06 -49.77
C GLU A 101 11.45 28.00 -49.16
N PRO A 102 12.64 28.16 -49.78
CA PRO A 102 13.68 29.08 -49.34
C PRO A 102 13.20 30.52 -49.10
N GLN A 103 12.19 30.95 -49.85
CA GLN A 103 11.52 32.25 -49.74
C GLN A 103 10.93 32.48 -48.34
N SER A 104 10.47 31.41 -47.67
CA SER A 104 9.91 31.47 -46.32
C SER A 104 10.96 31.70 -45.21
N LEU A 105 12.26 31.56 -45.54
CA LEU A 105 13.40 31.72 -44.62
C LEU A 105 14.23 33.00 -44.90
N LEU A 106 13.79 33.87 -45.82
CA LEU A 106 14.51 35.10 -46.20
C LEU A 106 14.75 36.08 -45.03
N SER A 107 13.92 36.02 -44.00
CA SER A 107 14.06 36.80 -42.76
C SER A 107 15.28 36.38 -41.92
N LEU A 108 15.75 35.14 -42.08
CA LEU A 108 17.00 34.62 -41.50
C LEU A 108 18.15 34.78 -42.51
N TRP A 109 17.87 34.47 -43.78
CA TRP A 109 18.86 34.34 -44.84
C TRP A 109 18.46 35.17 -46.08
N PRO A 110 18.75 36.49 -46.12
CA PRO A 110 18.23 37.39 -47.16
C PRO A 110 18.60 37.06 -48.61
N ASN A 111 19.62 36.22 -48.82
CA ASN A 111 20.11 35.78 -50.13
C ASN A 111 19.82 34.29 -50.41
N LEU A 112 18.94 33.64 -49.64
CA LEU A 112 18.58 32.24 -49.86
C LEU A 112 17.70 32.10 -51.10
N GLN A 113 18.03 31.16 -51.97
CA GLN A 113 17.38 30.97 -53.27
C GLN A 113 17.20 29.48 -53.58
N THR A 114 16.04 29.13 -54.14
CA THR A 114 15.78 27.82 -54.74
C THR A 114 16.63 27.66 -55.99
N GLN A 115 17.50 26.65 -56.02
CA GLN A 115 18.25 26.24 -57.21
C GLN A 115 17.47 25.22 -58.04
N GLU A 116 16.78 24.29 -57.37
CA GLU A 116 16.07 23.18 -57.98
C GLU A 116 14.89 22.79 -57.08
N VAL A 117 13.80 22.30 -57.67
CA VAL A 117 12.70 21.64 -56.94
C VAL A 117 12.62 20.20 -57.46
N ARG A 118 12.67 19.23 -56.54
CA ARG A 118 12.62 17.80 -56.85
C ARG A 118 11.39 17.17 -56.23
N GLU A 119 10.65 16.39 -57.00
CA GLU A 119 9.60 15.52 -56.47
C GLU A 119 10.25 14.23 -55.97
N LEU A 120 10.31 14.04 -54.65
CA LEU A 120 10.96 12.90 -54.01
C LEU A 120 9.94 12.01 -53.29
N SER A 121 10.24 10.72 -53.20
CA SER A 121 9.39 9.80 -52.44
C SER A 121 9.50 10.09 -50.94
N ALA A 122 8.34 10.28 -50.32
CA ALA A 122 8.19 10.67 -48.94
C ALA A 122 7.48 9.60 -48.11
N ILE A 123 7.94 9.43 -46.88
CA ILE A 123 7.29 8.65 -45.81
C ILE A 123 6.87 9.60 -44.68
N ASN A 124 5.86 9.22 -43.90
CA ASN A 124 5.55 9.90 -42.64
C ASN A 124 6.28 9.23 -41.46
N LEU A 125 6.23 9.83 -40.27
CA LEU A 125 6.83 9.25 -39.07
C LEU A 125 6.22 7.89 -38.69
N ASP A 126 4.92 7.67 -38.93
CA ASP A 126 4.27 6.39 -38.62
C ASP A 126 4.84 5.24 -39.48
N ALA A 127 5.16 5.49 -40.75
CA ALA A 127 5.86 4.55 -41.62
C ALA A 127 7.37 4.45 -41.32
N LEU A 128 7.99 5.49 -40.75
CA LEU A 128 9.35 5.39 -40.21
C LEU A 128 9.40 4.44 -38.99
N PHE A 129 8.36 4.50 -38.15
CA PHE A 129 8.15 3.66 -36.98
C PHE A 129 7.24 2.45 -37.25
N SER A 130 7.22 1.93 -38.48
CA SER A 130 6.48 0.71 -38.85
C SER A 130 6.87 -0.48 -37.98
N ASP A 131 8.17 -0.60 -37.70
CA ASP A 131 8.79 -1.73 -37.01
C ASP A 131 8.54 -1.70 -35.49
N LEU A 132 8.02 -0.58 -34.96
CA LEU A 132 7.61 -0.45 -33.56
C LEU A 132 6.16 -0.95 -33.43
N SER A 133 6.02 -2.15 -32.87
CA SER A 133 4.72 -2.79 -32.58
C SER A 133 4.02 -2.15 -31.38
N GLU A 134 2.73 -1.88 -31.52
CA GLU A 134 1.89 -1.38 -30.41
C GLU A 134 1.55 -2.49 -29.40
N ASP A 135 1.55 -3.76 -29.82
CA ASP A 135 1.17 -4.93 -29.01
C ASP A 135 2.29 -5.47 -28.10
N VAL A 136 3.53 -4.97 -28.23
CA VAL A 136 4.66 -5.35 -27.37
C VAL A 136 4.96 -4.17 -26.46
N GLU A 137 4.67 -4.29 -25.17
CA GLU A 137 5.22 -3.34 -24.20
C GLU A 137 6.75 -3.37 -24.31
N PRO A 138 7.43 -2.24 -24.59
CA PRO A 138 8.87 -2.23 -24.65
C PRO A 138 9.45 -2.68 -23.29
N PRO A 139 10.54 -3.46 -23.29
CA PRO A 139 11.13 -3.94 -22.05
C PRO A 139 11.48 -2.76 -21.15
N MET A 140 11.25 -2.92 -19.84
CA MET A 140 11.18 -1.83 -18.89
C MET A 140 12.52 -1.05 -18.80
N GLY A 141 12.62 0.04 -19.57
CA GLY A 141 13.82 0.89 -19.64
C GLY A 141 14.33 1.19 -21.05
N GLU A 142 13.82 0.53 -22.10
CA GLU A 142 14.15 0.82 -23.51
C GLU A 142 13.13 1.79 -24.13
N GLY A 143 13.57 3.00 -24.49
CA GLY A 143 12.75 4.03 -25.12
C GLY A 143 13.10 4.30 -26.59
N ASN A 144 12.27 5.09 -27.29
CA ASN A 144 12.53 5.52 -28.66
C ASN A 144 12.83 7.02 -28.73
N TRP A 145 13.92 7.41 -29.37
CA TRP A 145 14.34 8.82 -29.45
C TRP A 145 14.27 9.31 -30.90
N LEU A 146 13.80 10.54 -31.11
CA LEU A 146 13.64 11.16 -32.42
C LEU A 146 14.36 12.51 -32.47
N ILE A 147 15.26 12.67 -33.44
CA ILE A 147 15.95 13.92 -33.72
C ILE A 147 15.50 14.39 -35.11
N ILE A 148 15.01 15.63 -35.20
CA ILE A 148 14.57 16.26 -36.44
C ILE A 148 15.47 17.48 -36.69
N ASP A 149 16.49 17.31 -37.55
CA ASP A 149 17.47 18.35 -37.93
C ASP A 149 17.08 19.07 -39.24
N CYS A 150 15.78 19.18 -39.50
CA CYS A 150 15.22 19.85 -40.67
C CYS A 150 13.98 20.67 -40.29
N LEU A 151 13.63 21.65 -41.12
CA LEU A 151 12.41 22.45 -40.98
C LEU A 151 11.37 22.05 -42.05
N PRO A 152 10.06 22.03 -41.72
CA PRO A 152 9.44 22.35 -40.42
C PRO A 152 9.24 21.09 -39.56
N ALA A 153 9.78 21.06 -38.34
CA ALA A 153 9.69 19.86 -37.49
C ALA A 153 8.26 19.55 -37.01
N GLY A 154 7.46 20.58 -36.69
CA GLY A 154 6.10 20.44 -36.17
C GLY A 154 5.13 19.80 -37.17
N SER A 155 5.32 20.00 -38.47
CA SER A 155 4.46 19.40 -39.51
C SER A 155 4.68 17.89 -39.65
N LEU A 156 5.91 17.41 -39.42
CA LEU A 156 6.21 15.97 -39.36
C LEU A 156 5.58 15.35 -38.11
N LEU A 157 5.77 15.98 -36.95
CA LEU A 157 5.25 15.52 -35.67
C LEU A 157 3.71 15.48 -35.65
N ARG A 158 3.03 16.50 -36.19
CA ARG A 158 1.56 16.64 -36.17
C ARG A 158 0.85 15.55 -36.97
N ALA A 159 1.53 14.93 -37.92
CA ALA A 159 0.98 13.88 -38.78
C ALA A 159 1.22 12.46 -38.25
N SER A 160 1.85 12.30 -37.08
CA SER A 160 2.18 10.99 -36.51
C SER A 160 1.17 10.57 -35.44
N SER A 161 0.48 9.45 -35.69
CA SER A 161 -0.29 8.76 -34.64
C SER A 161 0.61 8.03 -33.65
N LYS A 162 1.79 7.58 -34.09
CA LYS A 162 2.78 6.86 -33.25
C LYS A 162 3.64 7.75 -32.36
N LEU A 163 3.38 9.06 -32.29
CA LEU A 163 4.13 10.00 -31.46
C LEU A 163 4.13 9.60 -29.97
N GLY A 164 3.11 8.87 -29.50
CA GLY A 164 3.04 8.30 -28.15
C GLY A 164 4.14 7.28 -27.82
N LEU A 165 4.76 6.65 -28.82
CA LEU A 165 5.83 5.65 -28.66
C LEU A 165 7.24 6.28 -28.55
N VAL A 166 7.36 7.59 -28.78
CA VAL A 166 8.62 8.34 -28.73
C VAL A 166 8.78 8.97 -27.34
N ASP A 167 9.93 8.82 -26.70
CA ASP A 167 10.17 9.29 -25.33
C ASP A 167 11.04 10.55 -25.26
N VAL A 168 11.90 10.77 -26.25
CA VAL A 168 12.73 11.99 -26.38
C VAL A 168 12.59 12.53 -27.79
N VAL A 169 12.31 13.83 -27.90
CA VAL A 169 12.30 14.56 -29.18
C VAL A 169 13.32 15.71 -29.10
N ILE A 170 14.19 15.79 -30.10
CA ILE A 170 14.99 16.99 -30.38
C ILE A 170 14.50 17.57 -31.70
N ALA A 171 13.98 18.79 -31.68
CA ALA A 171 13.48 19.45 -32.88
C ALA A 171 14.32 20.69 -33.23
N ARG A 172 14.77 20.79 -34.48
CA ARG A 172 15.24 22.05 -35.06
C ARG A 172 14.03 22.99 -35.22
N VAL A 173 14.12 24.17 -34.62
CA VAL A 173 13.05 25.16 -34.53
C VAL A 173 13.56 26.56 -34.83
N LEU A 174 12.65 27.43 -35.27
CA LEU A 174 12.88 28.86 -35.43
C LEU A 174 12.55 29.60 -34.14
N LEU A 175 13.33 30.65 -33.83
CA LEU A 175 13.28 31.39 -32.58
C LEU A 175 12.97 32.87 -32.81
N GLY A 176 12.06 33.42 -32.01
CA GLY A 176 11.70 34.85 -31.99
C GLY A 176 10.63 35.26 -33.00
N GLU A 177 10.20 36.53 -32.91
CA GLU A 177 9.12 37.08 -33.73
C GLU A 177 9.60 37.46 -35.14
N LEU A 178 9.68 36.47 -36.03
CA LEU A 178 9.87 36.70 -37.47
C LEU A 178 8.54 37.13 -38.09
N HIS A 179 8.57 38.14 -38.98
CA HIS A 179 7.36 38.76 -39.57
C HIS A 179 6.47 37.77 -40.36
N SER A 180 7.02 36.63 -40.77
CA SER A 180 6.27 35.49 -41.28
C SER A 180 7.01 34.20 -40.89
N MET A 181 6.45 33.45 -39.94
CA MET A 181 6.93 32.11 -39.59
C MET A 181 6.31 31.06 -40.53
N PRO A 182 7.09 30.12 -41.09
CA PRO A 182 6.54 28.94 -41.73
C PRO A 182 5.78 28.07 -40.72
N ALA A 183 4.61 27.57 -41.08
CA ALA A 183 3.78 26.74 -40.20
C ALA A 183 4.53 25.48 -39.74
N GLY A 184 4.47 25.19 -38.44
CA GLY A 184 5.19 24.07 -37.82
C GLY A 184 6.71 24.26 -37.70
N ALA A 185 7.26 25.44 -37.99
CA ALA A 185 8.70 25.72 -37.84
C ALA A 185 9.07 26.43 -36.53
N SER A 186 8.13 27.10 -35.86
CA SER A 186 8.37 27.85 -34.62
C SER A 186 8.55 26.94 -33.40
N LEU A 187 9.28 27.43 -32.39
CA LEU A 187 9.39 26.75 -31.09
C LEU A 187 8.02 26.61 -30.42
N GLU A 188 7.18 27.64 -30.51
CA GLU A 188 5.87 27.72 -29.84
C GLU A 188 4.93 26.62 -30.35
N GLU A 189 4.78 26.47 -31.69
CA GLU A 189 3.93 25.42 -32.27
C GLU A 189 4.44 24.00 -31.97
N VAL A 190 5.76 23.80 -32.00
CA VAL A 190 6.36 22.49 -31.69
C VAL A 190 6.21 22.15 -30.22
N ALA A 191 6.41 23.12 -29.33
CA ALA A 191 6.27 22.93 -27.89
C ALA A 191 4.82 22.66 -27.49
N GLU A 192 3.85 23.42 -28.02
CA GLU A 192 2.43 23.19 -27.77
C GLU A 192 2.01 21.78 -28.22
N LEU A 193 2.38 21.39 -29.44
CA LEU A 193 2.07 20.06 -29.99
C LEU A 193 2.66 18.92 -29.15
N LEU A 194 3.92 19.03 -28.72
CA LEU A 194 4.58 17.98 -27.94
C LEU A 194 4.06 17.93 -26.50
N GLN A 195 3.69 19.07 -25.91
CA GLN A 195 3.03 19.13 -24.59
C GLN A 195 1.63 18.50 -24.61
N GLN A 196 0.84 18.75 -25.65
CA GLN A 196 -0.46 18.09 -25.86
C GLN A 196 -0.31 16.55 -25.99
N ASN A 197 0.86 16.07 -26.45
CA ASN A 197 1.21 14.65 -26.55
C ASN A 197 1.98 14.09 -25.34
N GLY A 198 1.99 14.81 -24.21
CA GLY A 198 2.54 14.34 -22.93
C GLY A 198 4.06 14.43 -22.79
N MET A 199 4.72 15.33 -23.54
CA MET A 199 6.14 15.65 -23.36
C MET A 199 6.36 16.99 -22.65
N MET A 200 7.37 17.03 -21.78
CA MET A 200 7.86 18.25 -21.15
C MET A 200 9.00 18.84 -21.98
N TYR A 201 9.02 20.16 -22.10
CA TYR A 201 10.15 20.91 -22.63
C TYR A 201 11.26 21.01 -21.56
N VAL A 202 12.49 20.64 -21.92
CA VAL A 202 13.62 20.49 -20.97
C VAL A 202 14.73 21.51 -21.23
N ALA A 203 15.13 21.71 -22.49
CA ALA A 203 16.25 22.57 -22.84
C ALA A 203 16.13 23.15 -24.26
N LEU A 204 16.83 24.25 -24.51
CA LEU A 204 16.97 24.88 -25.82
C LEU A 204 18.42 25.34 -25.99
N GLU A 205 19.03 24.96 -27.11
CA GLU A 205 20.35 25.44 -27.53
C GLU A 205 20.17 26.23 -28.83
N ALA A 206 20.50 27.53 -28.83
CA ALA A 206 20.57 28.29 -30.06
C ALA A 206 21.72 27.79 -30.94
N THR A 207 21.50 27.71 -32.25
CA THR A 207 22.55 27.37 -33.21
C THR A 207 23.52 28.55 -33.42
N ARG A 208 24.42 28.44 -34.40
CA ARG A 208 25.23 29.59 -34.83
C ARG A 208 24.40 30.78 -35.34
N HIS A 209 23.17 30.53 -35.77
CA HIS A 209 22.22 31.59 -36.11
C HIS A 209 21.25 31.78 -34.93
N PRO A 210 21.11 33.00 -34.35
CA PRO A 210 20.32 33.21 -33.13
C PRO A 210 18.82 32.96 -33.33
N GLY A 211 18.31 33.10 -34.56
CA GLY A 211 16.92 32.79 -34.92
C GLY A 211 16.62 31.32 -35.17
N ILE A 212 17.56 30.40 -34.92
CA ILE A 212 17.40 28.95 -35.11
C ILE A 212 17.97 28.23 -33.88
N GLY A 213 17.24 27.28 -33.31
CA GLY A 213 17.69 26.47 -32.18
C GLY A 213 17.31 24.99 -32.28
N TYR A 214 17.83 24.20 -31.35
CA TYR A 214 17.37 22.84 -31.09
C TYR A 214 16.66 22.82 -29.74
N ALA A 215 15.40 22.36 -29.72
CA ALA A 215 14.61 22.22 -28.52
C ALA A 215 14.51 20.74 -28.11
N LEU A 216 14.83 20.44 -26.86
CA LEU A 216 14.77 19.12 -26.25
C LEU A 216 13.46 18.94 -25.48
N PHE A 217 12.73 17.88 -25.80
CA PHE A 217 11.51 17.45 -25.13
C PHE A 217 11.65 16.02 -24.64
N VAL A 218 11.10 15.72 -23.47
CA VAL A 218 11.16 14.41 -22.82
C VAL A 218 9.77 14.05 -22.29
N ARG A 219 9.31 12.82 -22.54
CA ARG A 219 8.00 12.32 -22.10
C ARG A 219 7.86 12.40 -20.57
N ASP A 220 6.69 12.85 -20.10
CA ASP A 220 6.38 12.81 -18.67
C ASP A 220 6.12 11.37 -18.22
N ALA A 221 7.20 10.65 -17.92
CA ALA A 221 7.18 9.30 -17.40
C ALA A 221 6.41 9.21 -16.06
N ARG A 222 6.31 10.29 -15.27
CA ARG A 222 5.53 10.29 -14.02
C ARG A 222 4.03 10.28 -14.33
N ALA A 223 3.56 11.12 -15.24
CA ALA A 223 2.17 11.12 -15.68
C ALA A 223 1.79 9.82 -16.39
N ALA A 224 2.63 9.33 -17.30
CA ALA A 224 2.39 8.08 -18.03
C ALA A 224 2.35 6.85 -17.10
N LEU A 225 3.29 6.75 -16.16
CA LEU A 225 3.30 5.66 -15.18
C LEU A 225 2.11 5.75 -14.22
N HIS A 226 1.72 6.95 -13.78
CA HIS A 226 0.55 7.16 -12.93
C HIS A 226 -0.75 6.74 -13.65
N ALA A 227 -0.89 7.03 -14.95
CA ALA A 227 -2.02 6.57 -15.75
C ALA A 227 -2.08 5.03 -15.85
N LYS A 228 -0.95 4.36 -16.14
CA LYS A 228 -0.88 2.88 -16.15
C LYS A 228 -1.21 2.26 -14.78
N VAL A 229 -0.70 2.84 -13.68
CA VAL A 229 -1.03 2.40 -12.32
C VAL A 229 -2.53 2.53 -12.03
N GLN A 230 -3.16 3.64 -12.45
CA GLN A 230 -4.61 3.83 -12.30
C GLN A 230 -5.44 2.85 -13.13
N GLN A 231 -4.97 2.45 -14.32
CA GLN A 231 -5.61 1.41 -15.13
C GLN A 231 -5.51 0.03 -14.46
N HIS A 232 -4.30 -0.42 -14.11
CA HIS A 232 -4.10 -1.68 -13.41
C HIS A 232 -4.83 -1.74 -12.06
N HIS A 233 -4.97 -0.61 -11.35
CA HIS A 233 -5.76 -0.53 -10.13
C HIS A 233 -7.25 -0.84 -10.38
N ARG A 234 -7.84 -0.33 -11.47
CA ARG A 234 -9.23 -0.66 -11.86
C ARG A 234 -9.39 -2.12 -12.26
N GLU A 235 -8.42 -2.66 -13.00
CA GLU A 235 -8.40 -4.08 -13.40
C GLU A 235 -8.29 -5.00 -12.17
N CYS A 236 -7.42 -4.66 -11.21
CA CYS A 236 -7.30 -5.38 -9.93
C CYS A 236 -8.58 -5.29 -9.09
N LEU A 237 -9.26 -4.14 -9.05
CA LEU A 237 -10.55 -3.99 -8.38
C LEU A 237 -11.64 -4.85 -9.03
N ALA A 238 -11.70 -4.90 -10.36
CA ALA A 238 -12.64 -5.75 -11.09
C ALA A 238 -12.39 -7.25 -10.84
N LEU A 239 -11.13 -7.67 -10.84
CA LEU A 239 -10.73 -9.04 -10.51
C LEU A 239 -11.06 -9.39 -9.05
N ARG A 240 -10.82 -8.49 -8.10
CA ARG A 240 -11.16 -8.67 -6.67
C ARG A 240 -12.65 -8.85 -6.46
N LEU A 241 -13.48 -8.00 -7.08
CA LEU A 241 -14.96 -8.12 -7.07
C LEU A 241 -15.45 -9.45 -7.66
N ASN A 242 -14.73 -10.02 -8.64
CA ASN A 242 -15.07 -11.32 -9.22
C ASN A 242 -14.63 -12.47 -8.28
N GLY A 243 -13.46 -12.36 -7.66
CA GLY A 243 -12.97 -13.28 -6.62
C GLY A 243 -13.92 -13.34 -5.43
N GLU A 244 -14.38 -12.19 -4.91
CA GLU A 244 -15.35 -12.12 -3.80
C GLU A 244 -16.69 -12.81 -4.14
N LYS A 245 -17.16 -12.73 -5.39
CA LYS A 245 -18.33 -13.50 -5.86
C LYS A 245 -18.06 -15.00 -5.88
N GLN A 246 -16.90 -15.42 -6.38
CA GLN A 246 -16.51 -16.83 -6.38
C GLN A 246 -16.36 -17.39 -4.97
N THR A 247 -15.76 -16.64 -4.03
CA THR A 247 -15.63 -17.04 -2.62
C THR A 247 -16.99 -17.26 -1.96
N LYS A 248 -17.99 -16.41 -2.23
CA LYS A 248 -19.37 -16.63 -1.74
C LYS A 248 -19.99 -17.91 -2.29
N LEU A 249 -19.88 -18.16 -3.59
CA LEU A 249 -20.35 -19.42 -4.21
C LEU A 249 -19.65 -20.65 -3.61
N LEU A 250 -18.37 -20.53 -3.26
CA LEU A 250 -17.58 -21.59 -2.64
C LEU A 250 -18.01 -21.86 -1.20
N GLN A 251 -18.31 -20.82 -0.41
CA GLN A 251 -18.90 -20.95 0.93
C GLN A 251 -20.31 -21.57 0.90
N GLU A 252 -21.16 -21.17 -0.06
CA GLU A 252 -22.48 -21.78 -0.26
C GLU A 252 -22.38 -23.27 -0.64
N ALA A 253 -21.40 -23.63 -1.48
CA ALA A 253 -21.12 -25.03 -1.82
C ALA A 253 -20.60 -25.83 -0.62
N GLN A 254 -19.68 -25.29 0.18
CA GLN A 254 -19.16 -25.92 1.40
C GLN A 254 -20.27 -26.18 2.42
N SER A 255 -21.15 -25.19 2.67
CA SER A 255 -22.29 -25.37 3.58
C SER A 255 -23.26 -26.46 3.11
N ARG A 256 -23.49 -26.59 1.79
CA ARG A 256 -24.28 -27.70 1.23
C ARG A 256 -23.59 -29.06 1.41
N ILE A 257 -22.27 -29.13 1.29
CA ILE A 257 -21.50 -30.37 1.53
C ILE A 257 -21.61 -30.78 3.01
N GLU A 258 -21.49 -29.85 3.96
CA GLU A 258 -21.70 -30.16 5.39
C GLU A 258 -23.12 -30.64 5.69
N GLN A 259 -24.14 -30.02 5.10
CA GLN A 259 -25.54 -30.46 5.25
C GLN A 259 -25.77 -31.88 4.70
N LEU A 260 -25.15 -32.21 3.57
CA LEU A 260 -25.21 -33.55 2.98
C LEU A 260 -24.47 -34.57 3.86
N ALA A 261 -23.28 -34.25 4.36
CA ALA A 261 -22.52 -35.12 5.26
C ALA A 261 -23.27 -35.40 6.58
N GLN A 262 -23.95 -34.40 7.15
CA GLN A 262 -24.82 -34.60 8.32
C GLN A 262 -26.02 -35.49 7.99
N ALA A 263 -26.66 -35.32 6.83
CA ALA A 263 -27.76 -36.18 6.39
C ALA A 263 -27.32 -37.63 6.16
N GLU A 264 -26.12 -37.85 5.60
CA GLU A 264 -25.51 -39.16 5.38
C GLU A 264 -25.17 -39.85 6.71
N ALA A 265 -24.57 -39.14 7.67
CA ALA A 265 -24.31 -39.67 9.02
C ALA A 265 -25.61 -40.11 9.75
N VAL A 266 -26.69 -39.34 9.62
CA VAL A 266 -28.02 -39.71 10.15
C VAL A 266 -28.60 -40.93 9.42
N SER A 267 -28.36 -41.08 8.12
CA SER A 267 -28.77 -42.23 7.32
C SER A 267 -28.01 -43.51 7.72
N GLU A 268 -26.69 -43.42 7.91
CA GLU A 268 -25.88 -44.51 8.42
C GLU A 268 -26.33 -44.96 9.82
N GLN A 269 -26.56 -44.01 10.73
CA GLN A 269 -27.01 -44.33 12.09
C GLN A 269 -28.35 -45.09 12.05
N ARG A 270 -29.31 -44.64 11.23
CA ARG A 270 -30.58 -45.34 11.01
C ARG A 270 -30.36 -46.76 10.46
N SER A 271 -29.45 -46.94 9.51
CA SER A 271 -29.13 -48.25 8.94
C SER A 271 -28.49 -49.19 9.98
N ARG A 272 -27.61 -48.68 10.84
CA ARG A 272 -27.02 -49.43 11.97
C ARG A 272 -28.10 -49.83 13.01
N ASP A 273 -29.04 -48.94 13.32
CA ASP A 273 -30.15 -49.24 14.22
C ASP A 273 -31.15 -50.25 13.62
N VAL A 274 -31.42 -50.20 12.32
CA VAL A 274 -32.22 -51.21 11.61
C VAL A 274 -31.52 -52.57 11.62
N ALA A 275 -30.22 -52.63 11.34
CA ALA A 275 -29.44 -53.86 11.42
C ALA A 275 -29.46 -54.47 12.85
N ARG A 276 -29.33 -53.63 13.89
CA ARG A 276 -29.40 -54.04 15.29
C ARG A 276 -30.79 -54.58 15.67
N ARG A 277 -31.88 -53.99 15.14
CA ARG A 277 -33.25 -54.52 15.30
C ARG A 277 -33.46 -55.86 14.59
N LEU A 278 -32.88 -56.04 13.40
CA LEU A 278 -32.93 -57.32 12.67
C LEU A 278 -32.18 -58.44 13.42
N ASP A 279 -31.00 -58.15 13.98
CA ASP A 279 -30.27 -59.10 14.84
C ASP A 279 -31.05 -59.48 16.11
N GLN A 280 -31.71 -58.51 16.77
CA GLN A 280 -32.61 -58.79 17.89
C GLN A 280 -33.80 -59.66 17.48
N LEU A 281 -34.44 -59.36 16.34
CA LEU A 281 -35.54 -60.17 15.82
C LEU A 281 -35.11 -61.59 15.48
N SER A 282 -33.93 -61.78 14.87
CA SER A 282 -33.36 -63.11 14.60
C SER A 282 -33.22 -63.92 15.88
N LYS A 283 -32.63 -63.33 16.93
CA LYS A 283 -32.47 -64.01 18.24
C LYS A 283 -33.81 -64.39 18.86
N THR A 284 -34.83 -63.54 18.76
CA THR A 284 -36.19 -63.90 19.24
C THR A 284 -36.85 -65.00 18.40
N PHE A 285 -36.54 -65.08 17.10
CA PHE A 285 -36.99 -66.18 16.24
C PHE A 285 -36.32 -67.50 16.61
N ASP A 286 -35.00 -67.49 16.87
CA ASP A 286 -34.25 -68.66 17.31
C ASP A 286 -34.76 -69.16 18.69
N GLU A 287 -35.04 -68.25 19.62
CA GLU A 287 -35.65 -68.58 20.91
C GLU A 287 -37.07 -69.17 20.77
N GLN A 288 -37.91 -68.61 19.89
CA GLN A 288 -39.24 -69.17 19.62
C GLN A 288 -39.16 -70.54 18.93
N ALA A 289 -38.23 -70.75 17.99
CA ALA A 289 -38.01 -72.05 17.36
C ALA A 289 -37.60 -73.12 18.38
N LYS A 290 -36.74 -72.75 19.35
CA LYS A 290 -36.33 -73.63 20.44
C LYS A 290 -37.49 -73.96 21.40
N LEU A 291 -38.28 -72.96 21.78
CA LEU A 291 -39.52 -73.14 22.56
C LEU A 291 -40.56 -74.00 21.82
N ALA A 292 -40.63 -73.91 20.50
CA ALA A 292 -41.50 -74.76 19.68
C ALA A 292 -41.02 -76.22 19.67
N GLN A 293 -39.72 -76.48 19.56
CA GLN A 293 -39.16 -77.83 19.71
C GLN A 293 -39.39 -78.42 21.10
N GLU A 294 -39.18 -77.66 22.17
CA GLU A 294 -39.44 -78.12 23.55
C GLU A 294 -40.93 -78.45 23.78
N ARG A 295 -41.84 -77.63 23.24
CA ARG A 295 -43.28 -77.91 23.27
C ARG A 295 -43.66 -79.14 22.44
N GLN A 296 -43.05 -79.34 21.28
CA GLN A 296 -43.28 -80.53 20.45
C GLN A 296 -42.84 -81.81 21.20
N ALA A 297 -41.67 -81.78 21.85
CA ALA A 297 -41.19 -82.88 22.68
C ALA A 297 -42.11 -83.15 23.90
N GLN A 298 -42.64 -82.10 24.55
CA GLN A 298 -43.64 -82.26 25.61
C GLN A 298 -44.95 -82.86 25.10
N VAL A 299 -45.41 -82.47 23.90
CA VAL A 299 -46.62 -83.06 23.28
C VAL A 299 -46.41 -84.54 22.96
N GLU A 300 -45.24 -84.94 22.46
CA GLU A 300 -44.90 -86.36 22.27
C GLU A 300 -44.86 -87.13 23.60
N GLN A 301 -44.23 -86.59 24.64
CA GLN A 301 -44.21 -87.21 25.98
C GLN A 301 -45.62 -87.36 26.58
N LEU A 302 -46.47 -86.32 26.46
CA LEU A 302 -47.85 -86.37 26.92
C LEU A 302 -48.70 -87.35 26.09
N THR A 303 -48.41 -87.51 24.80
CA THR A 303 -49.09 -88.48 23.93
C THR A 303 -48.71 -89.93 24.30
N GLN A 304 -47.43 -90.19 24.59
CA GLN A 304 -46.96 -91.47 25.12
C GLN A 304 -47.56 -91.75 26.50
N ALA A 305 -47.58 -90.76 27.40
CA ALA A 305 -48.21 -90.89 28.72
C ALA A 305 -49.72 -91.18 28.62
N LYS A 306 -50.44 -90.53 27.70
CA LYS A 306 -51.86 -90.81 27.44
C LYS A 306 -52.07 -92.25 26.97
N ALA A 307 -51.24 -92.74 26.04
CA ALA A 307 -51.32 -94.13 25.58
C ALA A 307 -51.06 -95.15 26.71
N VAL A 308 -50.15 -94.84 27.64
CA VAL A 308 -49.93 -95.65 28.86
C VAL A 308 -51.15 -95.64 29.78
N VAL A 309 -51.81 -94.49 29.97
CA VAL A 309 -53.02 -94.37 30.79
C VAL A 309 -54.22 -95.08 30.16
N GLU A 310 -54.39 -95.00 28.83
CA GLU A 310 -55.43 -95.76 28.10
C GLU A 310 -55.18 -97.27 28.18
N LYS A 311 -53.92 -97.73 28.14
CA LYS A 311 -53.59 -99.14 28.39
C LYS A 311 -53.89 -99.56 29.84
N GLN A 312 -53.51 -98.75 30.82
CA GLN A 312 -53.79 -99.01 32.23
C GLN A 312 -55.29 -98.97 32.58
N SER A 313 -56.10 -98.20 31.85
CA SER A 313 -57.55 -98.19 32.06
C SER A 313 -58.21 -99.46 31.50
N GLN A 314 -57.74 -99.97 30.36
CA GLN A 314 -58.14 -101.28 29.83
C GLN A 314 -57.72 -102.44 30.75
N GLU A 315 -56.50 -102.41 31.28
CA GLU A 315 -56.03 -103.40 32.27
C GLU A 315 -56.83 -103.33 33.58
N ARG A 316 -57.16 -102.13 34.08
CA ARG A 316 -58.03 -101.98 35.27
C ARG A 316 -59.47 -102.42 35.03
N ALA A 317 -60.01 -102.25 33.84
CA ALA A 317 -61.33 -102.77 33.49
C ALA A 317 -61.37 -104.30 33.58
N GLN A 318 -60.32 -104.98 33.08
CA GLN A 318 -60.17 -106.43 33.22
C GLN A 318 -59.96 -106.88 34.68
N GLN A 319 -59.23 -106.10 35.49
CA GLN A 319 -59.03 -106.40 36.92
C GLN A 319 -60.30 -106.23 37.75
N LEU A 320 -61.16 -105.25 37.45
CA LEU A 320 -62.44 -105.07 38.15
C LEU A 320 -63.41 -106.23 37.90
N GLU A 321 -63.38 -106.86 36.72
CA GLU A 321 -64.15 -108.08 36.44
C GLU A 321 -63.67 -109.29 37.27
N GLN A 322 -62.36 -109.36 37.58
CA GLN A 322 -61.79 -110.40 38.43
C GLN A 322 -62.06 -110.17 39.92
N VAL A 323 -62.01 -108.92 40.40
CA VAL A 323 -62.34 -108.56 41.79
C VAL A 323 -63.81 -108.84 42.12
N GLY A 324 -64.72 -108.71 41.14
CA GLY A 324 -66.12 -109.12 41.28
C GLY A 324 -66.30 -110.60 41.62
N LYS A 325 -65.44 -111.49 41.10
CA LYS A 325 -65.50 -112.94 41.34
C LYS A 325 -64.80 -113.36 42.65
N ALA A 326 -63.88 -112.56 43.17
CA ALA A 326 -63.16 -112.85 44.42
C ALA A 326 -63.91 -112.43 45.71
N ARG A 327 -64.92 -111.57 45.60
CA ARG A 327 -65.65 -111.03 46.76
C ARG A 327 -66.57 -112.04 47.44
N ASP A 328 -67.11 -113.00 46.70
CA ASP A 328 -68.05 -113.99 47.23
C ASP A 328 -67.36 -115.12 48.03
N GLU A 329 -66.06 -115.32 47.82
CA GLU A 329 -65.30 -116.41 48.46
C GLU A 329 -64.59 -115.97 49.76
N GLN A 330 -64.32 -114.66 49.91
CA GLN A 330 -63.68 -114.10 51.11
C GLN A 330 -64.58 -114.05 52.35
N ALA A 331 -65.87 -114.41 52.23
CA ALA A 331 -66.78 -114.55 53.36
C ALA A 331 -66.60 -115.87 54.15
N ARG A 332 -65.90 -116.88 53.60
CA ARG A 332 -65.89 -118.26 54.14
C ARG A 332 -64.68 -118.65 54.99
N LEU A 333 -63.64 -117.82 55.06
CA LEU A 333 -62.33 -118.19 55.66
C LEU A 333 -61.93 -117.36 56.89
N ALA A 334 -62.87 -116.62 57.49
CA ALA A 334 -62.62 -115.76 58.64
C ALA A 334 -62.67 -116.49 60.02
N GLN A 335 -62.75 -117.82 60.05
CA GLN A 335 -63.04 -118.59 61.28
C GLN A 335 -61.95 -119.57 61.75
N GLU A 336 -60.86 -119.76 60.98
CA GLU A 336 -59.94 -120.90 61.17
C GLU A 336 -58.45 -120.53 61.35
N ARG A 337 -58.16 -119.36 61.94
CA ARG A 337 -56.80 -118.97 62.39
C ARG A 337 -56.77 -118.39 63.79
N GLN A 338 -57.32 -119.13 64.75
CA GLN A 338 -56.99 -118.98 66.17
C GLN A 338 -55.84 -119.92 66.54
N ALA A 339 -54.90 -119.45 67.36
CA ALA A 339 -53.82 -120.24 67.98
C ALA A 339 -52.84 -120.94 67.01
N GLN A 340 -52.07 -120.12 66.31
CA GLN A 340 -50.68 -120.46 66.00
C GLN A 340 -49.87 -120.57 67.32
N ILE A 341 -48.90 -121.49 67.37
CA ILE A 341 -47.73 -121.48 68.27
C ILE A 341 -48.01 -121.76 69.76
N GLU A 342 -47.84 -123.02 70.17
CA GLU A 342 -47.15 -123.32 71.44
C GLU A 342 -46.51 -124.72 71.44
N GLN A 343 -45.41 -124.87 72.19
CA GLN A 343 -44.75 -126.11 72.65
C GLN A 343 -43.93 -126.98 71.66
N LEU A 344 -42.63 -126.65 71.59
CA LEU A 344 -41.52 -127.42 72.20
C LEU A 344 -41.24 -128.91 71.85
N THR A 345 -40.00 -129.12 71.38
CA THR A 345 -39.00 -130.09 71.94
C THR A 345 -38.92 -131.53 71.39
N GLN A 346 -37.67 -131.95 71.05
CA GLN A 346 -37.12 -133.32 70.85
C GLN A 346 -37.86 -134.22 69.83
N ALA A 347 -37.20 -134.85 68.85
CA ALA A 347 -36.23 -135.94 69.07
C ALA A 347 -35.54 -136.38 67.76
N LYS A 348 -34.66 -137.39 67.90
CA LYS A 348 -33.90 -138.07 66.85
C LYS A 348 -34.67 -139.32 66.36
N ALA A 349 -34.37 -139.79 65.14
CA ALA A 349 -35.08 -140.88 64.44
C ALA A 349 -36.55 -140.51 64.12
N GLY A 350 -37.20 -141.08 63.11
CA GLY A 350 -36.84 -142.13 62.18
C GLY A 350 -38.03 -142.34 61.25
N THR A 351 -37.76 -142.84 60.06
CA THR A 351 -38.76 -143.29 59.08
C THR A 351 -39.95 -144.03 59.70
N GLU A 352 -41.19 -143.70 59.30
CA GLU A 352 -42.10 -144.65 58.62
C GLU A 352 -43.53 -144.11 58.38
N LYS A 353 -43.95 -144.11 57.12
CA LYS A 353 -44.98 -145.05 56.62
C LYS A 353 -44.90 -145.07 55.10
N GLN A 354 -44.40 -146.14 54.49
CA GLN A 354 -45.19 -147.34 54.22
C GLN A 354 -46.57 -147.03 53.59
N SER A 355 -46.52 -146.55 52.35
CA SER A 355 -47.28 -147.22 51.30
C SER A 355 -46.45 -148.41 50.81
N GLN A 356 -46.75 -149.60 51.33
CA GLN A 356 -46.79 -150.91 50.64
C GLN A 356 -45.97 -151.00 49.32
N GLU A 357 -44.92 -151.80 49.16
CA GLU A 357 -44.51 -153.03 49.84
C GLU A 357 -45.55 -154.18 49.81
N ARG A 358 -45.46 -155.04 48.77
CA ARG A 358 -45.55 -156.53 48.78
C ARG A 358 -45.82 -157.09 47.37
N ALA A 359 -45.25 -158.22 46.93
CA ALA A 359 -44.39 -159.17 47.63
C ALA A 359 -43.39 -159.88 46.69
N GLN A 360 -42.21 -160.20 47.22
CA GLN A 360 -41.40 -161.34 46.78
C GLN A 360 -42.03 -162.66 47.28
N LYS A 361 -41.80 -163.80 46.60
CA LYS A 361 -41.48 -165.08 47.28
C LYS A 361 -41.10 -166.23 46.34
N LEU A 362 -40.09 -167.00 46.81
CA LEU A 362 -39.78 -168.43 46.58
C LEU A 362 -39.47 -168.88 45.13
N GLU A 363 -38.43 -169.64 44.77
CA GLU A 363 -37.53 -170.62 45.42
C GLU A 363 -37.82 -172.10 45.08
N GLN A 364 -36.85 -172.71 44.37
CA GLN A 364 -36.49 -174.14 44.21
C GLN A 364 -37.24 -175.09 43.23
N LEU A 365 -36.42 -176.03 42.69
CA LEU A 365 -36.67 -177.20 41.82
C LEU A 365 -37.02 -176.94 40.33
N GLY A 366 -36.33 -177.49 39.31
CA GLY A 366 -35.05 -178.25 39.28
C GLY A 366 -34.75 -178.93 37.91
N LYS A 367 -33.49 -179.35 37.69
CA LYS A 367 -32.91 -180.08 36.51
C LYS A 367 -32.68 -179.22 35.25
N ALA A 368 -31.56 -179.30 34.50
CA ALA A 368 -30.28 -180.04 34.59
C ALA A 368 -29.17 -179.17 33.89
N ARG A 369 -27.84 -179.45 33.81
CA ARG A 369 -26.98 -180.67 33.77
C ARG A 369 -27.13 -181.47 32.47
N ASP A 370 -26.11 -182.01 31.78
CA ASP A 370 -24.63 -181.98 31.82
C ASP A 370 -24.11 -181.15 30.59
N GLU A 371 -22.83 -180.94 30.21
CA GLU A 371 -21.62 -181.78 30.23
C GLU A 371 -20.32 -180.98 30.44
N GLN A 372 -19.47 -181.54 31.30
CA GLN A 372 -18.06 -181.22 31.45
C GLN A 372 -17.25 -182.44 30.96
N THR A 373 -16.01 -182.23 30.50
CA THR A 373 -14.94 -183.26 30.34
C THR A 373 -14.79 -183.98 28.99
N LYS A 374 -14.19 -183.32 27.96
CA LYS A 374 -13.45 -184.06 26.90
C LYS A 374 -12.36 -183.35 26.06
N LEU A 375 -11.78 -182.22 26.50
CA LEU A 375 -10.76 -181.51 25.70
C LEU A 375 -9.61 -180.90 26.53
N ALA A 376 -9.06 -181.73 27.44
CA ALA A 376 -7.89 -181.37 28.26
C ALA A 376 -6.54 -181.84 27.68
N GLN A 377 -6.52 -182.63 26.58
CA GLN A 377 -5.31 -183.29 26.09
C GLN A 377 -4.61 -182.56 24.93
N ASP A 378 -5.36 -181.96 23.99
CA ASP A 378 -4.79 -181.32 22.78
C ASP A 378 -4.04 -180.00 23.06
N ARG A 379 -4.05 -179.52 24.31
CA ARG A 379 -3.40 -178.27 24.72
C ARG A 379 -1.87 -178.36 24.89
N LEU A 380 -1.28 -179.56 24.83
CA LEU A 380 0.17 -179.72 25.02
C LEU A 380 0.97 -179.37 23.74
N ASP A 381 0.55 -179.89 22.58
CA ASP A 381 1.35 -179.87 21.35
C ASP A 381 1.35 -178.52 20.60
N GLN A 382 0.42 -177.62 20.93
CA GLN A 382 0.30 -176.32 20.26
C GLN A 382 1.24 -175.24 20.85
N VAL A 383 1.72 -175.42 22.08
CA VAL A 383 2.53 -174.41 22.80
C VAL A 383 3.94 -174.29 22.22
N GLU A 384 4.56 -175.40 21.81
CA GLU A 384 5.95 -175.42 21.36
C GLU A 384 6.17 -174.61 20.05
N ARG A 385 5.19 -174.62 19.14
CA ARG A 385 5.26 -173.86 17.86
C ARG A 385 5.10 -172.35 18.06
N LEU A 386 4.40 -171.91 19.10
CA LEU A 386 4.21 -170.48 19.39
C LEU A 386 5.45 -169.84 20.05
N THR A 387 6.29 -170.62 20.74
CA THR A 387 7.50 -170.10 21.40
C THR A 387 8.54 -169.61 20.39
N GLN A 388 8.69 -170.27 19.23
CA GLN A 388 9.67 -169.86 18.21
C GLN A 388 9.27 -168.58 17.44
N ALA A 389 7.96 -168.31 17.30
CA ALA A 389 7.48 -167.09 16.63
C ALA A 389 7.71 -165.81 17.46
N ARG A 390 7.72 -165.91 18.80
CA ARG A 390 7.85 -164.75 19.70
C ARG A 390 9.26 -164.15 19.68
N ALA A 391 10.31 -164.97 19.64
CA ALA A 391 11.70 -164.51 19.66
C ALA A 391 12.09 -163.68 18.42
N ALA A 392 11.47 -163.96 17.25
CA ALA A 392 11.71 -163.19 16.03
C ALA A 392 11.10 -161.77 16.09
N ALA A 393 9.93 -161.63 16.73
CA ALA A 393 9.23 -160.35 16.84
C ALA A 393 9.92 -159.37 17.81
N GLU A 394 10.49 -159.86 18.91
CA GLU A 394 11.22 -159.02 19.88
C GLU A 394 12.49 -158.39 19.27
N LYS A 395 13.18 -159.08 18.35
CA LYS A 395 14.37 -158.53 17.67
C LYS A 395 14.04 -157.35 16.74
N GLN A 396 12.99 -157.46 15.93
CA GLN A 396 12.54 -156.35 15.06
C GLN A 396 12.00 -155.13 15.85
N SER A 397 11.48 -155.35 17.07
CA SER A 397 11.04 -154.27 17.95
C SER A 397 12.22 -153.37 18.37
N LEU A 398 13.34 -153.98 18.76
CA LEU A 398 14.51 -153.26 19.26
C LEU A 398 15.22 -152.44 18.17
N GLU A 399 15.34 -152.98 16.95
CA GLU A 399 15.94 -152.27 15.81
C GLU A 399 15.10 -151.04 15.38
N ARG A 400 13.77 -151.14 15.44
CA ARG A 400 12.87 -150.00 15.16
C ARG A 400 12.93 -148.89 16.22
N ALA A 401 13.12 -149.26 17.49
CA ALA A 401 13.26 -148.28 18.58
C ALA A 401 14.52 -147.40 18.38
N GLN A 402 15.64 -148.01 17.97
CA GLN A 402 16.90 -147.28 17.74
C GLN A 402 16.84 -146.34 16.52
N GLN A 403 16.14 -146.72 15.45
CA GLN A 403 15.95 -145.83 14.28
C GLN A 403 15.07 -144.61 14.59
N LEU A 404 14.05 -144.76 15.45
CA LEU A 404 13.20 -143.66 15.88
C LEU A 404 13.96 -142.64 16.75
N GLU A 405 14.89 -143.09 17.61
CA GLU A 405 15.71 -142.19 18.42
C GLU A 405 16.67 -141.34 17.57
N GLN A 406 17.27 -141.92 16.51
CA GLN A 406 18.14 -141.19 15.59
C GLN A 406 17.36 -140.16 14.75
N LEU A 407 16.16 -140.50 14.29
CA LEU A 407 15.28 -139.56 13.58
C LEU A 407 14.78 -138.43 14.47
N GLY A 408 14.58 -138.68 15.78
CA GLY A 408 14.27 -137.63 16.76
C GLY A 408 15.38 -136.57 16.85
N LYS A 409 16.63 -137.01 17.09
CA LYS A 409 17.79 -136.11 17.22
C LYS A 409 18.02 -135.28 15.94
N ALA A 410 17.91 -135.89 14.76
CA ALA A 410 18.04 -135.19 13.49
C ALA A 410 16.93 -134.13 13.28
N ARG A 411 15.70 -134.41 13.72
CA ARG A 411 14.59 -133.45 13.64
C ARG A 411 14.79 -132.26 14.57
N ASP A 412 15.29 -132.49 15.78
CA ASP A 412 15.54 -131.43 16.77
C ASP A 412 16.69 -130.51 16.34
N GLU A 413 17.76 -131.04 15.76
CA GLU A 413 18.83 -130.23 15.14
C GLU A 413 18.31 -129.41 13.94
N GLN A 414 17.46 -129.99 13.09
CA GLN A 414 16.87 -129.27 11.95
C GLN A 414 15.92 -128.15 12.42
N ALA A 415 15.16 -128.36 13.50
CA ALA A 415 14.30 -127.33 14.10
C ALA A 415 15.13 -126.19 14.71
N LYS A 416 16.27 -126.50 15.35
CA LYS A 416 17.17 -125.50 15.93
C LYS A 416 17.85 -124.64 14.86
N LEU A 417 18.35 -125.25 13.78
CA LEU A 417 18.88 -124.55 12.60
C LEU A 417 17.82 -123.70 11.89
N ALA A 418 16.55 -124.13 11.90
CA ALA A 418 15.45 -123.33 11.36
C ALA A 418 15.18 -122.07 12.21
N GLN A 419 15.21 -122.18 13.55
CA GLN A 419 15.09 -121.00 14.44
C GLN A 419 16.27 -120.03 14.28
N GLU A 420 17.51 -120.53 14.23
CA GLU A 420 18.70 -119.68 14.04
C GLU A 420 18.67 -118.93 12.70
N ARG A 421 18.24 -119.58 11.62
CA ARG A 421 18.03 -118.93 10.32
C ARG A 421 16.89 -117.90 10.37
N HIS A 422 15.81 -118.17 11.08
CA HIS A 422 14.70 -117.22 11.22
C HIS A 422 15.13 -115.95 11.95
N ALA A 423 15.92 -116.09 13.03
CA ALA A 423 16.50 -114.97 13.76
C ALA A 423 17.51 -114.17 12.92
N GLN A 424 18.34 -114.83 12.12
CA GLN A 424 19.25 -114.15 11.18
C GLN A 424 18.50 -113.39 10.08
N ILE A 425 17.42 -113.96 9.52
CA ILE A 425 16.57 -113.28 8.53
C ILE A 425 15.91 -112.04 9.15
N GLU A 426 15.45 -112.12 10.40
CA GLU A 426 14.85 -110.98 11.10
C GLU A 426 15.88 -109.88 11.38
N GLN A 427 17.08 -110.22 11.85
CA GLN A 427 18.19 -109.27 12.02
C GLN A 427 18.61 -108.61 10.70
N LEU A 428 18.71 -109.38 9.60
CA LEU A 428 19.03 -108.84 8.28
C LEU A 428 17.90 -107.96 7.72
N THR A 429 16.64 -108.26 8.05
CA THR A 429 15.49 -107.43 7.67
C THR A 429 15.50 -106.10 8.42
N GLN A 430 15.77 -106.11 9.72
CA GLN A 430 15.95 -104.88 10.52
C GLN A 430 17.16 -104.06 10.06
N ALA A 431 18.29 -104.70 9.77
CA ALA A 431 19.48 -104.05 9.23
C ALA A 431 19.24 -103.43 7.84
N ARG A 432 18.49 -104.10 6.97
CA ARG A 432 18.09 -103.56 5.66
C ARG A 432 17.18 -102.35 5.82
N ALA A 433 16.16 -102.41 6.66
CA ALA A 433 15.27 -101.28 6.93
C ALA A 433 16.02 -100.07 7.51
N ALA A 434 17.00 -100.31 8.40
CA ALA A 434 17.87 -99.27 8.93
C ALA A 434 18.78 -98.65 7.85
N ALA A 435 19.38 -99.46 6.98
CA ALA A 435 20.20 -98.98 5.87
C ALA A 435 19.39 -98.20 4.82
N GLU A 436 18.16 -98.63 4.56
CA GLU A 436 17.23 -97.99 3.60
C GLU A 436 16.75 -96.64 4.14
N LYS A 437 16.44 -96.55 5.45
CA LYS A 437 16.20 -95.27 6.14
C LYS A 437 17.42 -94.35 6.09
N GLN A 438 18.61 -94.86 6.40
CA GLN A 438 19.84 -94.06 6.35
C GLN A 438 20.18 -93.60 4.91
N SER A 439 19.80 -94.37 3.89
CA SER A 439 19.91 -93.97 2.49
C SER A 439 18.95 -92.84 2.12
N GLN A 440 17.71 -92.86 2.65
CA GLN A 440 16.74 -91.78 2.46
C GLN A 440 17.18 -90.49 3.17
N GLU A 441 17.69 -90.59 4.40
CA GLU A 441 18.25 -89.45 5.15
C GLU A 441 19.45 -88.83 4.42
N ARG A 442 20.36 -89.65 3.87
CA ARG A 442 21.49 -89.17 3.04
C ARG A 442 21.03 -88.54 1.72
N ALA A 443 19.98 -89.06 1.09
CA ALA A 443 19.42 -88.46 -0.13
C ALA A 443 18.83 -87.06 0.16
N GLN A 444 18.11 -86.90 1.27
CA GLN A 444 17.60 -85.59 1.71
C GLN A 444 18.72 -84.61 2.07
N GLN A 445 19.78 -85.08 2.73
CA GLN A 445 20.97 -84.25 3.01
C GLN A 445 21.69 -83.81 1.73
N LEU A 446 21.83 -84.70 0.73
CA LEU A 446 22.40 -84.34 -0.57
C LEU A 446 21.54 -83.33 -1.34
N GLU A 447 20.21 -83.44 -1.27
CA GLU A 447 19.30 -82.46 -1.87
C GLU A 447 19.40 -81.08 -1.20
N GLN A 448 19.48 -81.04 0.14
CA GLN A 448 19.71 -79.81 0.90
C GLN A 448 21.07 -79.19 0.57
N LEU A 449 22.13 -79.99 0.47
CA LEU A 449 23.46 -79.53 0.07
C LEU A 449 23.50 -79.05 -1.40
N SER A 450 22.72 -79.63 -2.30
CA SER A 450 22.56 -79.11 -3.67
C SER A 450 21.93 -77.73 -3.66
N LYS A 451 20.78 -77.58 -2.97
CA LYS A 451 20.08 -76.29 -2.85
C LYS A 451 20.97 -75.20 -2.24
N ALA A 452 21.68 -75.52 -1.15
CA ALA A 452 22.63 -74.60 -0.53
C ALA A 452 23.81 -74.24 -1.45
N ARG A 453 24.29 -75.18 -2.27
CA ARG A 453 25.34 -74.91 -3.27
C ARG A 453 24.84 -74.02 -4.40
N ASP A 454 23.62 -74.22 -4.87
CA ASP A 454 23.02 -73.42 -5.94
C ASP A 454 22.73 -71.99 -5.46
N GLU A 455 22.26 -71.82 -4.22
CA GLU A 455 22.15 -70.51 -3.56
C GLU A 455 23.52 -69.84 -3.37
N GLN A 456 24.55 -70.58 -2.97
CA GLN A 456 25.91 -70.03 -2.84
C GLN A 456 26.50 -69.62 -4.20
N ALA A 457 26.21 -70.37 -5.27
CA ALA A 457 26.61 -70.01 -6.64
C ALA A 457 25.90 -68.74 -7.13
N LYS A 458 24.60 -68.59 -6.82
CA LYS A 458 23.83 -67.38 -7.13
C LYS A 458 24.35 -66.15 -6.38
N LEU A 459 24.61 -66.28 -5.08
CA LEU A 459 25.26 -65.24 -4.26
C LEU A 459 26.66 -64.89 -4.76
N ALA A 460 27.42 -65.85 -5.30
CA ALA A 460 28.71 -65.58 -5.91
C ALA A 460 28.57 -64.77 -7.22
N GLN A 461 27.58 -65.06 -8.06
CA GLN A 461 27.29 -64.26 -9.26
C GLN A 461 26.82 -62.84 -8.91
N GLU A 462 25.91 -62.68 -7.94
CA GLU A 462 25.44 -61.37 -7.47
C GLU A 462 26.59 -60.52 -6.90
N ARG A 463 27.50 -61.13 -6.12
CA ARG A 463 28.72 -60.46 -5.64
C ARG A 463 29.66 -60.09 -6.78
N HIS A 464 29.82 -60.95 -7.79
CA HIS A 464 30.68 -60.64 -8.95
C HIS A 464 30.14 -59.46 -9.76
N ALA A 465 28.82 -59.38 -9.95
CA ALA A 465 28.16 -58.23 -10.58
C ALA A 465 28.29 -56.94 -9.75
N GLN A 466 28.17 -57.02 -8.43
CA GLN A 466 28.41 -55.87 -7.53
C GLN A 466 29.87 -55.40 -7.58
N ILE A 467 30.85 -56.31 -7.60
CA ILE A 467 32.27 -55.97 -7.74
C ILE A 467 32.54 -55.27 -9.09
N GLU A 468 31.90 -55.72 -10.17
CA GLU A 468 32.04 -55.10 -11.49
C GLU A 468 31.41 -53.69 -11.53
N GLN A 469 30.22 -53.50 -10.97
CA GLN A 469 29.61 -52.18 -10.80
C GLN A 469 30.45 -51.24 -9.93
N LEU A 470 31.00 -51.71 -8.81
CA LEU A 470 31.90 -50.93 -7.96
C LEU A 470 33.22 -50.60 -8.65
N THR A 471 33.71 -51.48 -9.53
CA THR A 471 34.91 -51.22 -10.34
C THR A 471 34.65 -50.13 -11.38
N GLN A 472 33.51 -50.17 -12.07
CA GLN A 472 33.10 -49.10 -13.01
C GLN A 472 32.88 -47.77 -12.28
N ALA A 473 32.22 -47.79 -11.11
CA ALA A 473 32.02 -46.60 -10.28
C ALA A 473 33.35 -46.01 -9.79
N ARG A 474 34.33 -46.84 -9.43
CA ARG A 474 35.69 -46.40 -9.07
C ARG A 474 36.39 -45.70 -10.24
N VAL A 475 36.38 -46.30 -11.43
CA VAL A 475 36.99 -45.69 -12.63
C VAL A 475 36.31 -44.36 -12.98
N ALA A 476 34.99 -44.26 -12.85
CA ALA A 476 34.26 -43.01 -13.04
C ALA A 476 34.64 -41.94 -11.99
N ALA A 477 34.77 -42.31 -10.72
CA ALA A 477 35.19 -41.40 -9.65
C ALA A 477 36.66 -40.94 -9.81
N GLU A 478 37.54 -41.83 -10.28
CA GLU A 478 38.96 -41.55 -10.53
C GLU A 478 39.11 -40.59 -11.72
N LYS A 479 38.32 -40.76 -12.79
CA LYS A 479 38.20 -39.78 -13.89
C LYS A 479 37.67 -38.43 -13.41
N GLN A 480 36.59 -38.42 -12.62
CA GLN A 480 36.02 -37.18 -12.08
C GLN A 480 37.00 -36.46 -11.14
N SER A 481 37.85 -37.20 -10.42
CA SER A 481 38.93 -36.62 -9.61
C SER A 481 40.01 -35.96 -10.47
N GLN A 482 40.35 -36.52 -11.63
CA GLN A 482 41.30 -35.91 -12.57
C GLN A 482 40.71 -34.64 -13.22
N GLU A 483 39.44 -34.67 -13.62
CA GLU A 483 38.73 -33.49 -14.14
C GLU A 483 38.66 -32.36 -13.10
N ARG A 484 38.38 -32.67 -11.83
CA ARG A 484 38.43 -31.71 -10.71
C ARG A 484 39.84 -31.15 -10.46
N ALA A 485 40.88 -31.97 -10.59
CA ALA A 485 42.27 -31.51 -10.44
C ALA A 485 42.64 -30.50 -11.55
N GLN A 486 42.23 -30.73 -12.79
CA GLN A 486 42.41 -29.78 -13.90
C GLN A 486 41.63 -28.48 -13.69
N GLN A 487 40.40 -28.56 -13.18
CA GLN A 487 39.60 -27.38 -12.82
C GLN A 487 40.26 -26.57 -11.70
N LEU A 488 40.83 -27.22 -10.68
CA LEU A 488 41.57 -26.55 -9.61
C LEU A 488 42.83 -25.85 -10.12
N GLU A 489 43.55 -26.42 -11.09
CA GLU A 489 44.71 -25.78 -11.72
C GLU A 489 44.31 -24.54 -12.53
N GLN A 490 43.19 -24.61 -13.28
CA GLN A 490 42.64 -23.46 -14.00
C GLN A 490 42.16 -22.36 -13.04
N LEU A 491 41.50 -22.72 -11.94
CA LEU A 491 41.09 -21.78 -10.90
C LEU A 491 42.29 -21.14 -10.18
N SER A 492 43.41 -21.86 -10.01
CA SER A 492 44.65 -21.27 -9.49
C SER A 492 45.18 -20.20 -10.43
N LYS A 493 45.28 -20.48 -11.73
CA LYS A 493 45.77 -19.50 -12.74
C LYS A 493 44.86 -18.27 -12.81
N ALA A 494 43.53 -18.46 -12.80
CA ALA A 494 42.56 -17.36 -12.77
C ALA A 494 42.64 -16.55 -11.45
N ARG A 495 42.96 -17.18 -10.32
CA ARG A 495 43.20 -16.50 -9.04
C ARG A 495 44.47 -15.68 -9.06
N ASP A 496 45.54 -16.18 -9.66
CA ASP A 496 46.83 -15.47 -9.79
C ASP A 496 46.69 -14.26 -10.74
N GLU A 497 45.92 -14.39 -11.83
CA GLU A 497 45.55 -13.27 -12.70
C GLU A 497 44.66 -12.25 -11.98
N GLN A 498 43.68 -12.68 -11.19
CA GLN A 498 42.91 -11.75 -10.34
C GLN A 498 43.77 -11.05 -9.29
N ALA A 499 44.74 -11.73 -8.68
CA ALA A 499 45.67 -11.12 -7.72
C ALA A 499 46.53 -10.03 -8.37
N LYS A 500 46.97 -10.25 -9.62
CA LYS A 500 47.70 -9.26 -10.41
C LYS A 500 46.83 -8.05 -10.78
N LEU A 501 45.60 -8.29 -11.26
CA LEU A 501 44.62 -7.23 -11.52
C LEU A 501 44.23 -6.45 -10.25
N ALA A 502 44.21 -7.12 -9.09
CA ALA A 502 43.97 -6.46 -7.80
C ALA A 502 45.13 -5.54 -7.40
N GLN A 503 46.39 -5.94 -7.64
CA GLN A 503 47.56 -5.08 -7.43
C GLN A 503 47.55 -3.87 -8.38
N GLU A 504 47.24 -4.07 -9.66
CA GLU A 504 47.14 -2.97 -10.64
C GLU A 504 46.02 -1.98 -10.27
N ARG A 505 44.85 -2.48 -9.81
CA ARG A 505 43.77 -1.64 -9.27
C ARG A 505 44.18 -0.92 -7.99
N HIS A 506 44.93 -1.54 -7.10
CA HIS A 506 45.40 -0.91 -5.86
C HIS A 506 46.36 0.26 -6.16
N ALA A 507 47.25 0.11 -7.17
CA ALA A 507 48.11 1.19 -7.63
C ALA A 507 47.32 2.35 -8.27
N GLN A 508 46.27 2.04 -9.05
CA GLN A 508 45.38 3.06 -9.60
C GLN A 508 44.58 3.79 -8.51
N ILE A 509 44.09 3.08 -7.49
CA ILE A 509 43.40 3.67 -6.34
C ILE A 509 44.34 4.61 -5.58
N GLU A 510 45.61 4.24 -5.39
CA GLU A 510 46.59 5.09 -4.72
C GLU A 510 46.88 6.38 -5.50
N GLN A 511 47.03 6.28 -6.84
CA GLN A 511 47.17 7.46 -7.71
C GLN A 511 45.91 8.36 -7.68
N LEU A 512 44.72 7.78 -7.70
CA LEU A 512 43.45 8.52 -7.60
C LEU A 512 43.27 9.16 -6.22
N THR A 513 43.74 8.53 -5.14
CA THR A 513 43.74 9.12 -3.79
C THR A 513 44.69 10.31 -3.72
N GLN A 514 45.89 10.22 -4.30
CA GLN A 514 46.82 11.36 -4.38
C GLN A 514 46.24 12.51 -5.23
N ALA A 515 45.61 12.20 -6.37
CA ALA A 515 44.92 13.18 -7.21
C ALA A 515 43.73 13.84 -6.49
N ARG A 516 42.97 13.08 -5.70
CA ARG A 516 41.87 13.60 -4.87
C ARG A 516 42.40 14.57 -3.81
N VAL A 517 43.45 14.21 -3.07
CA VAL A 517 44.05 15.10 -2.06
C VAL A 517 44.56 16.40 -2.70
N ALA A 518 45.16 16.33 -3.90
CA ALA A 518 45.56 17.52 -4.64
C ALA A 518 44.37 18.40 -5.09
N ALA A 519 43.27 17.78 -5.54
CA ALA A 519 42.04 18.49 -5.92
C ALA A 519 41.32 19.11 -4.71
N GLU A 520 41.32 18.43 -3.56
CA GLU A 520 40.74 18.87 -2.30
C GLU A 520 41.51 20.08 -1.74
N LYS A 521 42.86 20.06 -1.84
CA LYS A 521 43.70 21.24 -1.56
C LYS A 521 43.38 22.42 -2.49
N GLN A 522 43.27 22.21 -3.81
CA GLN A 522 42.85 23.29 -4.72
C GLN A 522 41.43 23.80 -4.42
N SER A 523 40.52 22.94 -3.96
CA SER A 523 39.18 23.35 -3.56
C SER A 523 39.22 24.29 -2.34
N GLN A 524 40.04 23.97 -1.33
CA GLN A 524 40.26 24.82 -0.16
C GLN A 524 40.91 26.17 -0.54
N GLU A 525 41.91 26.18 -1.41
CA GLU A 525 42.53 27.41 -1.92
C GLU A 525 41.52 28.31 -2.67
N ARG A 526 40.64 27.71 -3.51
CA ARG A 526 39.55 28.45 -4.18
C ARG A 526 38.48 28.95 -3.20
N ALA A 527 38.16 28.20 -2.15
CA ALA A 527 37.23 28.63 -1.11
C ALA A 527 37.76 29.87 -0.36
N GLN A 528 39.05 29.90 -0.02
CA GLN A 528 39.69 31.07 0.59
C GLN A 528 39.69 32.29 -0.34
N GLN A 529 39.91 32.10 -1.64
CA GLN A 529 39.81 33.18 -2.63
C GLN A 529 38.37 33.72 -2.76
N LEU A 530 37.36 32.85 -2.74
CA LEU A 530 35.95 33.24 -2.76
C LEU A 530 35.56 34.01 -1.48
N GLU A 531 36.07 33.63 -0.31
CA GLU A 531 35.84 34.36 0.94
C GLU A 531 36.46 35.78 0.90
N GLN A 532 37.68 35.93 0.35
CA GLN A 532 38.30 37.23 0.13
C GLN A 532 37.51 38.10 -0.86
N LEU A 533 37.01 37.52 -1.94
CA LEU A 533 36.16 38.22 -2.92
C LEU A 533 34.80 38.61 -2.34
N SER A 534 34.22 37.81 -1.43
CA SER A 534 33.00 38.19 -0.70
C SER A 534 33.24 39.42 0.16
N LYS A 535 34.29 39.42 0.99
CA LYS A 535 34.64 40.56 1.86
C LYS A 535 34.86 41.85 1.05
N ALA A 536 35.59 41.76 -0.06
CA ALA A 536 35.78 42.89 -0.98
C ALA A 536 34.47 43.38 -1.64
N ARG A 537 33.54 42.47 -1.94
CA ARG A 537 32.20 42.81 -2.45
C ARG A 537 31.33 43.49 -1.39
N ASP A 538 31.41 43.03 -0.15
CA ASP A 538 30.64 43.59 0.97
C ASP A 538 31.14 45.01 1.32
N GLU A 539 32.46 45.24 1.27
CA GLU A 539 33.05 46.58 1.38
C GLU A 539 32.64 47.52 0.23
N GLN A 540 32.62 47.02 -1.02
CA GLN A 540 32.11 47.76 -2.18
C GLN A 540 30.61 48.10 -2.03
N ALA A 541 29.80 47.18 -1.54
CA ALA A 541 28.37 47.40 -1.31
C ALA A 541 28.12 48.46 -0.22
N LYS A 542 28.93 48.44 0.86
CA LYS A 542 28.87 49.45 1.92
C LYS A 542 29.25 50.84 1.41
N LEU A 543 30.36 50.95 0.65
CA LEU A 543 30.76 52.20 0.00
C LEU A 543 29.72 52.71 -1.00
N ALA A 544 29.00 51.83 -1.69
CA ALA A 544 27.90 52.20 -2.57
C ALA A 544 26.70 52.77 -1.78
N GLN A 545 26.31 52.16 -0.66
CA GLN A 545 25.25 52.68 0.22
C GLN A 545 25.61 54.04 0.82
N GLU A 546 26.85 54.22 1.32
CA GLU A 546 27.32 55.49 1.87
C GLU A 546 27.29 56.62 0.82
N ARG A 547 27.70 56.34 -0.43
CA ARG A 547 27.58 57.27 -1.55
C ARG A 547 26.12 57.58 -1.90
N HIS A 548 25.25 56.58 -1.87
CA HIS A 548 23.83 56.77 -2.19
C HIS A 548 23.13 57.69 -1.17
N ALA A 549 23.46 57.54 0.13
CA ALA A 549 22.99 58.41 1.19
C ALA A 549 23.51 59.86 1.03
N GLN A 550 24.78 60.05 0.64
CA GLN A 550 25.33 61.37 0.35
C GLN A 550 24.64 62.04 -0.85
N ILE A 551 24.37 61.30 -1.93
CA ILE A 551 23.63 61.79 -3.10
C ILE A 551 22.22 62.22 -2.71
N GLU A 552 21.54 61.46 -1.86
CA GLU A 552 20.19 61.80 -1.38
C GLU A 552 20.19 63.07 -0.53
N GLN A 553 21.13 63.21 0.42
CA GLN A 553 21.30 64.44 1.21
C GLN A 553 21.59 65.66 0.33
N LEU A 554 22.47 65.54 -0.67
CA LEU A 554 22.78 66.63 -1.61
C LEU A 554 21.56 66.98 -2.49
N THR A 555 20.74 65.99 -2.85
CA THR A 555 19.50 66.20 -3.62
C THR A 555 18.46 66.96 -2.79
N GLN A 556 18.26 66.58 -1.52
CA GLN A 556 17.37 67.29 -0.59
C GLN A 556 17.86 68.74 -0.35
N ALA A 557 19.17 68.93 -0.15
CA ALA A 557 19.76 70.26 0.01
C ALA A 557 19.58 71.15 -1.24
N ARG A 558 19.72 70.58 -2.44
CA ARG A 558 19.47 71.29 -3.70
C ARG A 558 18.00 71.72 -3.82
N VAL A 559 17.05 70.83 -3.56
CA VAL A 559 15.61 71.15 -3.62
C VAL A 559 15.25 72.25 -2.60
N ALA A 560 15.82 72.21 -1.40
CA ALA A 560 15.63 73.25 -0.40
C ALA A 560 16.19 74.63 -0.85
N ALA A 561 17.39 74.65 -1.45
CA ALA A 561 17.99 75.87 -1.97
C ALA A 561 17.21 76.46 -3.16
N GLU A 562 16.69 75.60 -4.05
CA GLU A 562 15.90 75.98 -5.22
C GLU A 562 14.55 76.57 -4.80
N LYS A 563 13.89 75.97 -3.79
CA LYS A 563 12.70 76.55 -3.15
C LYS A 563 12.97 77.92 -2.51
N GLN A 564 14.07 78.05 -1.76
CA GLN A 564 14.45 79.32 -1.13
C GLN A 564 14.76 80.41 -2.18
N SER A 565 15.30 80.02 -3.35
CA SER A 565 15.51 80.94 -4.48
C SER A 565 14.19 81.42 -5.09
N GLN A 566 13.19 80.54 -5.23
CA GLN A 566 11.86 80.91 -5.73
C GLN A 566 11.13 81.84 -4.75
N GLU A 567 11.19 81.57 -3.45
CA GLU A 567 10.60 82.44 -2.40
C GLU A 567 11.22 83.85 -2.42
N ARG A 568 12.56 83.95 -2.57
CA ARG A 568 13.24 85.25 -2.71
C ARG A 568 12.86 86.00 -3.99
N ALA A 569 12.65 85.29 -5.11
CA ALA A 569 12.20 85.89 -6.36
C ALA A 569 10.78 86.48 -6.22
N GLN A 570 9.86 85.78 -5.56
CA GLN A 570 8.51 86.27 -5.28
C GLN A 570 8.52 87.49 -4.34
N GLN A 571 9.38 87.50 -3.32
CA GLN A 571 9.56 88.66 -2.43
C GLN A 571 10.10 89.89 -3.18
N LEU A 572 11.07 89.70 -4.09
CA LEU A 572 11.57 90.77 -4.95
C LEU A 572 10.49 91.33 -5.88
N GLU A 573 9.63 90.48 -6.45
CA GLU A 573 8.50 90.92 -7.29
C GLU A 573 7.48 91.75 -6.49
N GLN A 574 7.13 91.31 -5.27
CA GLN A 574 6.24 92.05 -4.37
C GLN A 574 6.82 93.41 -3.96
N LEU A 575 8.10 93.45 -3.60
CA LEU A 575 8.79 94.70 -3.27
C LEU A 575 8.89 95.65 -4.48
N THR A 576 9.03 95.12 -5.69
CA THR A 576 9.04 95.93 -6.92
C THR A 576 7.68 96.58 -7.15
N LYS A 577 6.58 95.81 -7.05
CA LYS A 577 5.21 96.34 -7.16
C LYS A 577 4.91 97.41 -6.11
N ALA A 578 5.27 97.16 -4.85
CA ALA A 578 5.09 98.13 -3.76
C ALA A 578 5.92 99.42 -3.96
N ARG A 579 7.13 99.32 -4.54
CA ARG A 579 7.95 100.49 -4.90
C ARG A 579 7.30 101.31 -6.01
N ASP A 580 6.77 100.66 -7.04
CA ASP A 580 6.18 101.35 -8.18
C ASP A 580 4.84 102.01 -7.80
N GLU A 581 4.07 101.42 -6.87
CA GLU A 581 2.91 102.06 -6.22
C GLU A 581 3.31 103.29 -5.39
N GLN A 582 4.39 103.21 -4.61
CA GLN A 582 4.94 104.36 -3.87
C GLN A 582 5.35 105.51 -4.81
N VAL A 583 5.98 105.20 -5.95
CA VAL A 583 6.36 106.19 -6.97
C VAL A 583 5.11 106.85 -7.56
N LYS A 584 4.06 106.08 -7.87
CA LYS A 584 2.80 106.61 -8.39
C LYS A 584 2.10 107.53 -7.38
N LEU A 585 2.00 107.12 -6.12
CA LEU A 585 1.47 107.94 -5.03
C LEU A 585 2.28 109.24 -4.81
N ALA A 586 3.60 109.20 -4.99
CA ALA A 586 4.44 110.40 -4.92
C ALA A 586 4.15 111.37 -6.08
N GLN A 587 3.96 110.87 -7.30
CA GLN A 587 3.59 111.69 -8.46
C GLN A 587 2.19 112.33 -8.31
N GLU A 588 1.20 111.57 -7.83
CA GLU A 588 -0.15 112.08 -7.56
C GLU A 588 -0.15 113.18 -6.48
N ARG A 589 0.64 113.01 -5.41
CA ARG A 589 0.83 114.04 -4.37
C ARG A 589 1.53 115.29 -4.90
N GLN A 590 2.53 115.13 -5.76
CA GLN A 590 3.23 116.27 -6.37
C GLN A 590 2.28 117.10 -7.23
N ALA A 591 1.43 116.47 -8.04
CA ALA A 591 0.40 117.15 -8.83
C ALA A 591 -0.61 117.92 -7.96
N GLN A 592 -1.04 117.35 -6.82
CA GLN A 592 -1.91 118.03 -5.87
C GLN A 592 -1.25 119.27 -5.23
N ILE A 593 0.02 119.18 -4.84
CA ILE A 593 0.79 120.31 -4.29
C ILE A 593 0.89 121.45 -5.30
N GLU A 594 1.09 121.12 -6.58
CA GLU A 594 1.21 122.11 -7.65
C GLU A 594 -0.12 122.81 -7.94
N GLN A 595 -1.24 122.08 -7.96
CA GLN A 595 -2.59 122.67 -8.04
C GLN A 595 -2.91 123.59 -6.85
N LEU A 596 -2.59 123.17 -5.62
CA LEU A 596 -2.79 123.99 -4.42
C LEU A 596 -1.93 125.26 -4.43
N THR A 597 -0.72 125.17 -4.98
CA THR A 597 0.19 126.33 -5.13
C THR A 597 -0.37 127.36 -6.11
N GLN A 598 -0.91 126.91 -7.26
CA GLN A 598 -1.57 127.78 -8.23
C GLN A 598 -2.84 128.44 -7.65
N ALA A 599 -3.66 127.68 -6.91
CA ALA A 599 -4.85 128.20 -6.25
C ALA A 599 -4.51 129.28 -5.20
N ARG A 600 -3.44 129.10 -4.42
CA ARG A 600 -2.97 130.09 -3.45
C ARG A 600 -2.52 131.39 -4.13
N ALA A 601 -1.73 131.30 -5.19
CA ALA A 601 -1.26 132.48 -5.94
C ALA A 601 -2.42 133.28 -6.55
N ALA A 602 -3.46 132.60 -7.06
CA ALA A 602 -4.67 133.24 -7.58
C ALA A 602 -5.46 133.99 -6.48
N ALA A 603 -5.62 133.38 -5.30
CA ALA A 603 -6.32 134.01 -4.17
C ALA A 603 -5.57 135.25 -3.63
N GLU A 604 -4.24 135.20 -3.58
CA GLU A 604 -3.40 136.29 -3.11
C GLU A 604 -3.46 137.51 -4.04
N LYS A 605 -3.45 137.27 -5.38
CA LYS A 605 -3.68 138.32 -6.38
C LYS A 605 -5.08 138.96 -6.24
N GLN A 606 -6.12 138.14 -6.06
CA GLN A 606 -7.49 138.63 -5.91
C GLN A 606 -7.69 139.47 -4.63
N SER A 607 -6.91 139.18 -3.57
CA SER A 607 -6.88 140.00 -2.34
C SER A 607 -6.26 141.38 -2.59
N GLN A 608 -5.15 141.45 -3.33
CA GLN A 608 -4.48 142.71 -3.68
C GLN A 608 -5.36 143.61 -4.56
N GLU A 609 -6.08 143.04 -5.53
CA GLU A 609 -7.01 143.80 -6.39
C GLU A 609 -8.18 144.41 -5.59
N ARG A 610 -8.73 143.67 -4.61
CA ARG A 610 -9.80 144.18 -3.71
C ARG A 610 -9.32 145.31 -2.81
N ALA A 611 -8.09 145.25 -2.30
CA ALA A 611 -7.51 146.33 -1.50
C ALA A 611 -7.41 147.64 -2.29
N GLN A 612 -6.97 147.57 -3.55
CA GLN A 612 -6.87 148.74 -4.44
C GLN A 612 -8.24 149.34 -4.82
N GLN A 613 -9.29 148.53 -4.93
CA GLN A 613 -10.65 149.03 -5.17
C GLN A 613 -11.21 149.83 -3.99
N LEU A 614 -10.98 149.37 -2.75
CA LEU A 614 -11.45 150.05 -1.55
C LEU A 614 -10.83 151.44 -1.38
N GLU A 615 -9.54 151.59 -1.68
CA GLU A 615 -8.86 152.89 -1.60
C GLU A 615 -9.41 153.91 -2.61
N ARG A 616 -9.74 153.47 -3.84
CA ARG A 616 -10.36 154.32 -4.86
C ARG A 616 -11.76 154.80 -4.47
N LEU A 617 -12.56 153.94 -3.84
CA LEU A 617 -13.91 154.29 -3.36
C LEU A 617 -13.88 155.32 -2.22
N GLY A 618 -12.84 155.31 -1.38
CA GLY A 618 -12.63 156.35 -0.37
C GLY A 618 -12.49 157.73 -0.99
N ARG A 619 -11.55 157.89 -1.94
CA ARG A 619 -11.25 159.19 -2.57
C ARG A 619 -12.46 159.78 -3.34
N ALA A 620 -13.23 158.93 -4.03
CA ALA A 620 -14.43 159.37 -4.76
C ALA A 620 -15.54 159.93 -3.86
N ARG A 621 -15.64 159.46 -2.60
CA ARG A 621 -16.64 159.94 -1.64
C ARG A 621 -16.37 161.37 -1.17
N ASP A 622 -15.10 161.72 -0.98
CA ASP A 622 -14.70 163.06 -0.51
C ASP A 622 -14.91 164.12 -1.60
N GLU A 623 -14.71 163.77 -2.88
CA GLU A 623 -15.00 164.66 -4.02
C GLU A 623 -16.52 164.90 -4.19
N GLN A 624 -17.36 163.88 -3.97
CA GLN A 624 -18.82 164.03 -4.03
C GLN A 624 -19.36 165.01 -2.98
N ALA A 625 -18.79 165.04 -1.77
CA ALA A 625 -19.18 165.96 -0.72
C ALA A 625 -18.90 167.44 -1.08
N LYS A 626 -17.93 167.68 -1.97
CA LYS A 626 -17.56 169.03 -2.43
C LYS A 626 -18.53 169.53 -3.51
N MET A 627 -18.84 168.70 -4.50
CA MET A 627 -19.78 168.99 -5.59
C MET A 627 -21.19 169.33 -5.09
N ALA A 628 -21.67 168.64 -4.04
CA ALA A 628 -23.01 168.82 -3.51
C ALA A 628 -23.31 170.25 -2.99
N LYS A 629 -22.30 170.99 -2.53
CA LYS A 629 -22.47 172.41 -2.11
C LYS A 629 -22.61 173.37 -3.29
N GLU A 630 -22.00 173.07 -4.44
CA GLU A 630 -22.03 173.93 -5.63
C GLU A 630 -23.34 173.75 -6.41
N SER A 631 -23.90 172.53 -6.45
CA SER A 631 -25.19 172.27 -7.12
C SER A 631 -26.38 172.95 -6.46
N GLN A 632 -26.34 173.22 -5.14
CA GLN A 632 -27.49 173.77 -4.42
C GLN A 632 -27.82 175.22 -4.84
N VAL A 633 -26.84 175.97 -5.36
CA VAL A 633 -27.03 177.34 -5.89
C VAL A 633 -27.75 177.35 -7.25
N GLN A 634 -27.66 176.26 -8.03
CA GLN A 634 -28.33 176.17 -9.35
C GLN A 634 -29.80 175.73 -9.26
N ILE A 635 -30.17 174.97 -8.23
CA ILE A 635 -31.55 174.43 -8.09
C ILE A 635 -32.57 175.56 -7.87
N GLU A 636 -32.19 176.63 -7.18
CA GLU A 636 -33.05 177.78 -6.91
C GLU A 636 -33.37 178.60 -8.19
N GLN A 637 -32.51 178.53 -9.21
CA GLN A 637 -32.75 179.11 -10.54
C GLN A 637 -33.66 178.25 -11.42
N LEU A 638 -33.66 176.92 -11.24
CA LEU A 638 -34.49 175.99 -12.02
C LEU A 638 -35.94 175.86 -11.51
N ALA A 639 -36.19 176.13 -10.22
CA ALA A 639 -37.53 176.03 -9.64
C ALA A 639 -38.56 176.96 -10.31
N GLN A 640 -38.13 178.13 -10.79
CA GLN A 640 -39.01 179.07 -11.50
C GLN A 640 -39.44 178.59 -12.89
N ALA A 641 -38.68 177.68 -13.53
CA ALA A 641 -39.03 177.13 -14.84
C ALA A 641 -40.05 175.98 -14.75
N LYS A 642 -40.01 175.16 -13.68
CA LYS A 642 -40.84 173.95 -13.57
C LYS A 642 -42.34 174.25 -13.40
N ALA A 643 -42.69 175.34 -12.72
CA ALA A 643 -44.08 175.73 -12.46
C ALA A 643 -44.91 176.00 -13.73
N ALA A 644 -44.28 176.23 -14.89
CA ALA A 644 -44.96 176.40 -16.16
C ALA A 644 -45.42 175.07 -16.80
N VAL A 645 -44.72 173.96 -16.54
CA VAL A 645 -44.91 172.67 -17.25
C VAL A 645 -45.94 171.77 -16.54
N GLU A 646 -46.00 171.77 -15.21
CA GLU A 646 -46.87 170.85 -14.47
C GLU A 646 -48.38 171.09 -14.65
N ARG A 647 -48.79 172.28 -15.13
CA ARG A 647 -50.19 172.53 -15.52
C ARG A 647 -50.64 171.75 -16.75
N GLN A 648 -49.71 171.34 -17.61
CA GLN A 648 -50.03 170.68 -18.89
C GLN A 648 -50.13 169.15 -18.78
N ALA A 649 -49.56 168.56 -17.71
CA ALA A 649 -49.48 167.11 -17.54
C ALA A 649 -50.70 166.48 -16.83
N GLN A 650 -51.44 167.25 -16.01
CA GLN A 650 -52.55 166.72 -15.23
C GLN A 650 -53.79 166.36 -16.06
N GLU A 651 -53.98 166.99 -17.23
CA GLU A 651 -55.16 166.75 -18.08
C GLU A 651 -55.07 165.43 -18.88
N TRP A 652 -53.87 164.98 -19.25
CA TRP A 652 -53.70 163.78 -20.10
C TRP A 652 -53.76 162.46 -19.31
N MET A 653 -53.35 162.44 -18.04
CA MET A 653 -53.18 161.18 -17.30
C MET A 653 -54.50 160.58 -16.76
N GLN A 654 -55.59 161.35 -16.75
CA GLN A 654 -56.92 160.84 -16.36
C GLN A 654 -57.61 160.05 -17.48
N GLN A 655 -57.14 160.16 -18.72
CA GLN A 655 -57.75 159.52 -19.89
C GLN A 655 -57.12 158.17 -20.27
N LEU A 656 -55.99 157.78 -19.67
CA LEU A 656 -55.43 156.42 -19.86
C LEU A 656 -55.88 155.47 -18.76
N GLU A 657 -57.20 155.38 -18.68
CA GLU A 657 -57.92 154.13 -18.88
C GLU A 657 -57.40 152.91 -18.11
N HIS A 658 -57.98 152.53 -16.97
CA HIS A 658 -59.42 152.24 -16.80
C HIS A 658 -59.97 151.14 -17.76
N LEU A 659 -59.20 150.71 -18.77
CA LEU A 659 -59.51 149.60 -19.69
C LEU A 659 -58.60 148.38 -19.48
N ALA A 660 -57.36 148.55 -19.02
CA ALA A 660 -56.49 147.41 -18.71
C ALA A 660 -56.90 146.65 -17.44
N LYS A 661 -57.71 147.27 -16.57
CA LYS A 661 -57.95 146.82 -15.18
C LYS A 661 -58.92 145.63 -15.00
N ALA A 662 -59.61 145.18 -16.06
CA ALA A 662 -60.61 144.11 -15.95
C ALA A 662 -60.15 142.74 -16.49
N ARG A 663 -59.05 142.67 -17.26
CA ARG A 663 -58.74 141.48 -18.06
C ARG A 663 -57.94 140.39 -17.33
N ASP A 664 -57.19 140.75 -16.29
CA ASP A 664 -56.32 139.81 -15.57
C ASP A 664 -56.90 139.37 -14.21
N GLU A 665 -58.09 139.86 -13.83
CA GLU A 665 -58.83 139.41 -12.63
C GLU A 665 -59.44 137.99 -12.78
N GLU A 666 -59.59 137.48 -14.01
CA GLU A 666 -60.08 136.11 -14.27
C GLU A 666 -59.00 135.02 -14.11
N ALA A 667 -57.72 135.34 -14.31
CA ALA A 667 -56.63 134.35 -14.18
C ALA A 667 -56.29 134.02 -12.72
N ILE A 668 -56.62 134.92 -11.77
CA ILE A 668 -56.20 134.84 -10.37
C ILE A 668 -57.13 133.92 -9.53
N LYS A 669 -58.38 133.70 -9.94
CA LYS A 669 -59.34 132.87 -9.17
C LYS A 669 -59.13 131.36 -9.30
N LEU A 670 -58.40 130.88 -10.31
CA LEU A 670 -58.33 129.44 -10.62
C LEU A 670 -57.19 128.67 -9.90
N HIS A 671 -56.29 129.35 -9.19
CA HIS A 671 -55.04 128.73 -8.69
C HIS A 671 -54.86 128.73 -7.15
N GLN A 672 -55.88 129.13 -6.38
CA GLN A 672 -55.82 129.21 -4.91
C GLN A 672 -56.96 128.47 -4.17
N GLY A 673 -57.76 127.64 -4.85
CA GLY A 673 -58.81 126.82 -4.24
C GLY A 673 -58.45 125.34 -4.06
N TYR A 674 -57.96 124.68 -5.11
CA TYR A 674 -57.74 123.23 -5.17
C TYR A 674 -56.52 122.70 -4.37
N LYS A 675 -55.99 123.49 -3.42
CA LYS A 675 -54.89 123.09 -2.52
C LYS A 675 -55.38 122.72 -1.11
N ALA A 676 -56.68 122.68 -0.89
CA ALA A 676 -57.32 122.11 0.30
C ALA A 676 -58.64 121.42 -0.08
N GLN A 677 -58.96 120.31 0.60
CA GLN A 677 -60.27 119.61 0.57
C GLN A 677 -60.62 118.77 -0.68
N ILE A 678 -59.64 118.20 -1.37
CA ILE A 678 -59.79 117.03 -2.26
C ILE A 678 -58.62 116.08 -1.93
N GLU A 679 -58.79 114.83 -1.47
CA GLU A 679 -60.01 114.05 -1.24
C GLU A 679 -59.84 113.09 -0.04
N GLN A 680 -60.66 113.23 1.00
CA GLN A 680 -61.00 112.11 1.89
C GLN A 680 -62.24 111.41 1.33
N LEU A 681 -62.05 110.61 0.27
CA LEU A 681 -63.07 109.68 -0.23
C LEU A 681 -62.54 108.24 -0.18
N THR A 682 -62.76 107.63 0.98
CA THR A 682 -62.84 106.17 1.15
C THR A 682 -64.01 105.56 0.38
N LEU A 683 -63.94 104.24 0.13
CA LEU A 683 -64.97 103.33 -0.42
C LEU A 683 -65.08 103.37 -1.97
N VAL A 684 -65.25 102.28 -2.72
CA VAL A 684 -65.90 100.97 -2.46
C VAL A 684 -65.24 99.81 -3.26
N ASN A 685 -65.12 98.62 -2.63
CA ASN A 685 -65.00 97.24 -3.16
C ASN A 685 -63.89 96.75 -4.15
N ALA A 686 -63.56 95.46 -3.91
CA ALA A 686 -62.73 94.49 -4.64
C ALA A 686 -63.23 94.15 -6.08
N PRO A 687 -62.58 93.26 -6.89
CA PRO A 687 -61.45 92.35 -6.59
C PRO A 687 -60.36 92.20 -7.69
N CYS A 688 -59.46 91.23 -7.47
CA CYS A 688 -58.67 90.45 -8.45
C CYS A 688 -57.29 90.92 -8.97
N ALA A 689 -56.35 89.98 -8.82
CA ALA A 689 -55.34 89.53 -9.78
C ALA A 689 -54.03 90.32 -10.02
N GLU A 690 -52.93 89.63 -9.67
CA GLU A 690 -51.71 89.44 -10.46
C GLU A 690 -50.59 90.52 -10.57
N ASN A 691 -49.36 90.02 -10.30
CA ASN A 691 -48.10 90.29 -11.02
C ASN A 691 -47.45 91.71 -10.93
N ASN A 692 -46.12 91.88 -10.95
CA ASN A 692 -44.99 90.99 -10.60
C ASN A 692 -43.69 91.84 -10.47
N GLY A 693 -42.65 91.29 -9.83
CA GLY A 693 -41.23 91.56 -10.14
C GLY A 693 -40.60 92.94 -9.84
N ASN A 694 -39.93 93.07 -8.67
CA ASN A 694 -38.44 93.25 -8.62
C ASN A 694 -37.79 93.23 -7.22
N GLN A 695 -38.36 92.52 -6.24
CA GLN A 695 -37.67 92.15 -4.98
C GLN A 695 -37.28 90.66 -5.00
N LYS A 696 -36.35 90.28 -5.90
CA LYS A 696 -36.04 88.85 -6.14
C LYS A 696 -34.57 88.44 -6.33
N ASN A 697 -33.59 89.34 -6.15
CA ASN A 697 -32.17 89.00 -6.40
C ASN A 697 -31.26 88.90 -5.16
N GLU A 698 -31.70 89.32 -3.96
CA GLU A 698 -30.85 89.24 -2.74
C GLU A 698 -31.27 88.13 -1.75
N ILE A 699 -32.40 87.46 -1.98
CA ILE A 699 -32.84 86.29 -1.18
C ILE A 699 -32.44 84.96 -1.85
N ASP A 700 -32.24 84.93 -3.17
CA ASP A 700 -31.92 83.70 -3.93
C ASP A 700 -30.45 83.24 -3.80
N VAL A 701 -29.54 84.09 -3.32
CA VAL A 701 -28.11 83.73 -3.15
C VAL A 701 -27.85 83.00 -1.83
N LEU A 702 -28.51 83.41 -0.73
CA LEU A 702 -28.40 82.72 0.56
C LEU A 702 -29.23 81.41 0.62
N THR A 703 -30.24 81.27 -0.24
CA THR A 703 -31.11 80.09 -0.26
C THR A 703 -30.51 78.89 -1.02
N LYS A 704 -29.55 79.12 -1.94
CA LYS A 704 -28.85 78.03 -2.65
C LYS A 704 -27.85 77.26 -1.79
N SER A 705 -27.14 77.94 -0.87
CA SER A 705 -26.11 77.30 -0.04
C SER A 705 -26.68 76.31 1.00
N LEU A 706 -27.95 76.48 1.40
CA LEU A 706 -28.62 75.63 2.39
C LEU A 706 -29.37 74.42 1.79
N LEU A 707 -29.43 74.32 0.44
CA LEU A 707 -30.17 73.26 -0.25
C LEU A 707 -29.28 72.13 -0.82
N GLU A 708 -27.96 72.34 -0.89
CA GLU A 708 -27.01 71.30 -1.33
C GLU A 708 -26.51 70.42 -0.16
N GLU A 709 -26.29 70.97 1.05
CA GLU A 709 -25.98 70.14 2.24
C GLU A 709 -27.10 69.14 2.57
N LYS A 710 -28.37 69.53 2.36
CA LYS A 710 -29.51 68.66 2.68
C LYS A 710 -29.65 67.46 1.74
N LYS A 711 -29.11 67.54 0.50
CA LYS A 711 -29.12 66.41 -0.45
C LYS A 711 -27.97 65.42 -0.23
N LEU A 712 -26.90 65.80 0.47
CA LEU A 712 -25.82 64.87 0.78
C LEU A 712 -26.16 63.95 1.97
N ASN A 713 -26.95 64.42 2.94
CA ASN A 713 -27.20 63.68 4.18
C ASN A 713 -28.22 62.52 4.01
N ASP A 714 -29.24 62.68 3.17
CA ASP A 714 -30.27 61.64 2.94
C ASP A 714 -29.73 60.40 2.19
N GLY A 715 -28.60 60.53 1.48
CA GLY A 715 -27.96 59.42 0.74
C GLY A 715 -27.24 58.38 1.61
N TRP A 716 -26.78 58.77 2.81
CA TRP A 716 -26.04 57.87 3.70
C TRP A 716 -26.95 57.00 4.58
N SER A 717 -28.18 57.45 4.84
CA SER A 717 -29.17 56.74 5.66
C SER A 717 -29.73 55.46 5.02
N LEU A 718 -29.79 55.39 3.68
CA LEU A 718 -30.23 54.18 2.97
C LEU A 718 -29.13 53.10 2.89
N ARG A 719 -27.87 53.49 2.64
CA ARG A 719 -26.77 52.51 2.49
C ARG A 719 -26.42 51.77 3.79
N PHE A 720 -26.57 52.41 4.94
CA PHE A 720 -26.34 51.75 6.24
C PHE A 720 -27.34 50.60 6.49
N LYS A 721 -28.63 50.79 6.16
CA LYS A 721 -29.68 49.79 6.40
C LYS A 721 -29.58 48.53 5.54
N ASP A 722 -29.00 48.63 4.34
CA ASP A 722 -28.75 47.46 3.47
C ASP A 722 -27.51 46.66 3.88
N ILE A 723 -26.51 47.30 4.51
CA ILE A 723 -25.35 46.62 5.09
C ILE A 723 -25.76 45.87 6.36
N GLU A 724 -26.57 46.52 7.21
CA GLU A 724 -27.07 45.95 8.48
C GLU A 724 -27.95 44.71 8.25
N LYS A 725 -28.82 44.72 7.22
CA LYS A 725 -29.59 43.54 6.81
C LYS A 725 -28.71 42.37 6.33
N LYS A 726 -27.64 42.64 5.57
CA LYS A 726 -26.74 41.59 5.06
C LYS A 726 -25.91 40.93 6.15
N ASN A 727 -25.48 41.68 7.18
CA ASN A 727 -24.81 41.10 8.34
C ASN A 727 -25.72 40.13 9.11
N ILE A 728 -26.97 40.52 9.38
CA ILE A 728 -27.95 39.67 10.07
C ILE A 728 -28.27 38.37 9.29
N GLU A 729 -28.18 38.41 7.96
CA GLU A 729 -28.37 37.22 7.12
C GLU A 729 -27.14 36.29 7.12
N LEU A 730 -25.92 36.85 7.22
CA LEU A 730 -24.66 36.11 7.36
C LEU A 730 -24.54 35.43 8.73
N GLU A 731 -24.92 36.10 9.81
CA GLU A 731 -24.93 35.52 11.16
C GLU A 731 -25.88 34.31 11.25
N LYS A 732 -27.09 34.41 10.69
CA LYS A 732 -28.03 33.29 10.64
C LYS A 732 -27.53 32.09 9.84
N LYS A 733 -26.79 32.32 8.74
CA LYS A 733 -26.13 31.25 7.96
C LYS A 733 -24.97 30.61 8.72
N SER A 734 -24.18 31.40 9.46
CA SER A 734 -23.11 30.91 10.34
C SER A 734 -23.67 30.01 11.46
N GLU A 735 -24.78 30.40 12.06
CA GLU A 735 -25.41 29.66 13.16
C GLU A 735 -26.11 28.37 12.69
N GLN A 736 -26.70 28.36 11.49
CA GLN A 736 -27.15 27.12 10.82
C GLN A 736 -25.98 26.16 10.55
N LEU A 737 -24.85 26.66 10.03
CA LEU A 737 -23.65 25.85 9.79
C LEU A 737 -23.10 25.21 11.07
N ARG A 738 -23.03 25.96 12.19
CA ARG A 738 -22.63 25.43 13.49
C ARG A 738 -23.56 24.30 13.98
N LYS A 739 -24.87 24.42 13.75
CA LYS A 739 -25.85 23.40 14.14
C LYS A 739 -25.68 22.11 13.34
N SER A 740 -25.49 22.21 12.02
CA SER A 740 -25.22 21.06 11.15
C SER A 740 -23.88 20.39 11.45
N LEU A 741 -22.87 21.13 11.93
CA LEU A 741 -21.57 20.56 12.34
C LEU A 741 -21.69 19.68 13.59
N GLY A 742 -22.46 20.12 14.60
CA GLY A 742 -22.68 19.37 15.83
C GLY A 742 -23.45 18.05 15.63
N GLU A 743 -24.41 18.03 14.69
CA GLU A 743 -25.16 16.82 14.34
C GLU A 743 -24.31 15.78 13.60
N LEU A 744 -23.21 16.20 12.95
CA LEU A 744 -22.22 15.29 12.33
C LEU A 744 -21.24 14.71 13.36
N GLN A 745 -20.82 15.47 14.39
CA GLN A 745 -19.91 14.96 15.43
C GLN A 745 -20.54 13.85 16.28
N VAL A 746 -21.81 13.98 16.69
CA VAL A 746 -22.48 12.97 17.54
C VAL A 746 -22.68 11.62 16.83
N LYS A 747 -22.59 11.59 15.49
CA LYS A 747 -22.61 10.35 14.69
C LYS A 747 -21.28 9.59 14.75
N SER A 748 -20.14 10.28 14.75
CA SER A 748 -18.82 9.62 14.76
C SER A 748 -18.42 9.08 16.13
N GLU A 749 -18.92 9.67 17.22
CA GLU A 749 -18.60 9.22 18.59
C GLU A 749 -19.26 7.89 18.98
N LYS A 750 -20.37 7.51 18.34
CA LYS A 750 -21.07 6.24 18.65
C LYS A 750 -20.47 5.01 17.99
N GLU A 751 -19.72 5.16 16.89
CA GLU A 751 -19.05 4.04 16.21
C GLU A 751 -17.68 3.71 16.83
N ARG A 752 -17.07 4.65 17.57
CA ARG A 752 -15.77 4.47 18.23
C ARG A 752 -15.74 3.51 19.43
N LYS A 753 -16.88 2.90 19.81
CA LYS A 753 -16.99 2.16 21.08
C LYS A 753 -16.55 0.68 21.04
N TYR A 754 -16.08 0.20 19.89
CA TYR A 754 -15.43 -1.11 19.74
C TYR A 754 -14.33 -1.07 18.67
N SER A 755 -13.18 -0.47 18.99
CA SER A 755 -11.91 -0.79 18.32
C SER A 755 -10.74 -0.50 19.26
N SER A 756 -9.94 -1.51 19.56
CA SER A 756 -8.71 -1.42 20.34
C SER A 756 -7.56 -0.93 19.46
N ASP A 757 -7.56 0.39 19.21
CA ASP A 757 -6.45 1.35 19.12
C ASP A 757 -5.04 0.99 18.55
N ALA A 758 -4.85 -0.16 17.90
CA ALA A 758 -3.64 -0.60 17.19
C ALA A 758 -3.99 -1.22 15.82
N ASP A 759 -3.61 -0.54 14.74
CA ASP A 759 -3.75 -1.05 13.37
C ASP A 759 -2.40 -1.15 12.66
N ILE A 760 -1.53 -1.97 13.24
CA ILE A 760 -0.25 -2.44 12.68
C ILE A 760 -0.37 -3.05 11.26
N ASP A 761 -1.58 -3.23 10.72
CA ASP A 761 -1.78 -3.81 9.38
C ASP A 761 -1.16 -2.95 8.27
N ASP A 762 -1.13 -1.62 8.41
CA ASP A 762 -0.40 -0.76 7.46
C ASP A 762 1.09 -1.09 7.43
N PHE A 763 1.70 -1.31 8.60
CA PHE A 763 3.09 -1.75 8.71
C PHE A 763 3.30 -3.15 8.11
N LEU A 764 2.44 -4.12 8.45
CA LEU A 764 2.53 -5.49 7.94
C LEU A 764 2.40 -5.54 6.40
N ASN A 765 1.47 -4.77 5.84
CA ASN A 765 1.31 -4.64 4.38
C ASN A 765 2.57 -4.06 3.74
N ASP A 766 3.13 -3.00 4.31
CA ASP A 766 4.33 -2.33 3.81
C ASP A 766 5.59 -3.21 3.84
N ILE A 767 5.75 -4.06 4.86
CA ILE A 767 6.92 -4.96 4.96
C ILE A 767 6.75 -6.29 4.22
N SER A 768 5.52 -6.69 3.90
CA SER A 768 5.23 -7.97 3.24
C SER A 768 6.03 -8.24 1.93
N PRO A 769 6.36 -7.25 1.07
CA PRO A 769 7.12 -7.53 -0.16
C PRO A 769 8.57 -7.96 0.09
N PHE A 770 9.20 -7.46 1.16
CA PHE A 770 10.58 -7.82 1.50
C PHE A 770 10.69 -9.24 2.05
N PHE A 771 9.60 -9.75 2.63
CA PHE A 771 9.51 -11.03 3.31
C PHE A 771 8.68 -12.09 2.55
N TYR A 772 8.30 -11.81 1.30
CA TYR A 772 7.40 -12.69 0.54
C TYR A 772 7.95 -14.12 0.38
N ASN A 773 7.18 -15.09 0.89
CA ASN A 773 7.52 -16.51 0.99
C ASN A 773 8.85 -16.81 1.75
N ARG A 774 9.34 -15.88 2.57
CA ARG A 774 10.38 -16.13 3.59
C ARG A 774 9.71 -16.64 4.87
N SER A 775 10.42 -17.45 5.65
CA SER A 775 9.90 -18.05 6.89
C SER A 775 10.64 -17.43 8.08
N LEU A 776 9.95 -16.54 8.81
CA LEU A 776 10.57 -15.50 9.65
C LEU A 776 10.76 -15.88 11.11
N THR A 777 11.82 -15.40 11.74
CA THR A 777 11.98 -15.34 13.19
C THR A 777 11.49 -13.99 13.72
N TYR A 778 10.39 -14.01 14.48
CA TYR A 778 9.75 -12.85 15.10
C TYR A 778 10.12 -12.74 16.59
N VAL A 779 10.48 -11.54 17.04
CA VAL A 779 10.76 -11.25 18.45
C VAL A 779 9.89 -10.07 18.90
N ASP A 780 9.16 -10.27 20.00
CA ASP A 780 8.23 -9.28 20.56
C ASP A 780 8.62 -8.95 22.00
N VAL A 781 9.15 -7.74 22.22
CA VAL A 781 9.54 -7.23 23.53
C VAL A 781 8.43 -6.33 24.04
N GLY A 782 7.80 -6.74 25.15
CA GLY A 782 6.54 -6.16 25.61
C GLY A 782 5.35 -6.75 24.84
N ALA A 783 5.24 -8.08 24.84
CA ALA A 783 4.21 -8.80 24.09
C ALA A 783 2.81 -8.68 24.70
N TYR A 784 2.68 -8.19 25.94
CA TYR A 784 1.44 -8.02 26.69
C TYR A 784 0.60 -9.30 26.76
N ILE A 785 -0.44 -9.43 25.93
CA ILE A 785 -1.31 -10.62 25.84
C ILE A 785 -1.25 -11.31 24.47
N GLY A 786 -0.27 -10.95 23.62
CA GLY A 786 0.04 -11.63 22.35
C GLY A 786 -0.77 -11.16 21.14
N GLU A 787 -1.47 -10.02 21.23
CA GLU A 787 -2.37 -9.54 20.17
C GLU A 787 -1.67 -9.35 18.82
N VAL A 788 -0.42 -8.86 18.81
CA VAL A 788 0.36 -8.68 17.59
C VAL A 788 0.72 -10.01 16.92
N LEU A 789 1.17 -11.02 17.69
CA LEU A 789 1.40 -12.37 17.13
C LEU A 789 0.10 -12.97 16.59
N LEU A 790 -1.02 -12.82 17.31
CA LEU A 790 -2.32 -13.31 16.85
C LEU A 790 -2.75 -12.63 15.54
N LYS A 791 -2.47 -11.33 15.37
CA LYS A 791 -2.75 -10.59 14.13
C LYS A 791 -1.85 -11.04 12.98
N LEU A 792 -0.54 -11.18 13.24
CA LEU A 792 0.44 -11.76 12.31
C LEU A 792 -0.01 -13.13 11.79
N HIS A 793 -0.34 -14.05 12.70
CA HIS A 793 -0.78 -15.42 12.38
C HIS A 793 -2.11 -15.44 11.60
N LYS A 794 -3.08 -14.59 11.97
CA LYS A 794 -4.39 -14.50 11.29
C LYS A 794 -4.29 -13.87 9.89
N SER A 795 -3.46 -12.85 9.71
CA SER A 795 -3.34 -12.10 8.45
C SER A 795 -2.75 -12.94 7.31
N LYS A 796 -1.86 -13.89 7.65
CA LYS A 796 -1.06 -14.70 6.70
C LYS A 796 -0.20 -13.87 5.73
N LEU A 797 -0.05 -12.57 5.95
CA LEU A 797 0.81 -11.68 5.15
C LEU A 797 2.30 -12.05 5.29
N LEU A 798 2.68 -12.49 6.49
CA LEU A 798 4.02 -12.96 6.84
C LEU A 798 3.94 -14.41 7.32
N LYS A 799 4.89 -15.24 6.87
CA LYS A 799 5.00 -16.64 7.28
C LYS A 799 5.97 -16.74 8.45
N ILE A 800 5.46 -16.72 9.67
CA ILE A 800 6.28 -16.88 10.86
C ILE A 800 6.77 -18.34 10.97
N ARG A 801 8.08 -18.53 11.11
CA ARG A 801 8.78 -19.81 11.39
C ARG A 801 8.87 -20.05 12.89
N GLU A 802 9.22 -18.99 13.60
CA GLU A 802 9.63 -18.98 15.00
C GLU A 802 9.20 -17.65 15.63
N ALA A 803 8.70 -17.70 16.87
CA ALA A 803 8.29 -16.51 17.60
C ALA A 803 8.76 -16.56 19.07
N HIS A 804 9.37 -15.46 19.53
CA HIS A 804 9.83 -15.27 20.91
C HIS A 804 9.14 -14.05 21.52
N LEU A 805 8.31 -14.27 22.54
CA LEU A 805 7.46 -13.24 23.15
C LEU A 805 7.88 -13.00 24.60
N PHE A 806 8.26 -11.77 24.93
CA PHE A 806 8.73 -11.37 26.25
C PHE A 806 7.68 -10.49 26.94
N GLU A 807 7.17 -10.94 28.08
CA GLU A 807 6.22 -10.18 28.90
C GLU A 807 6.58 -10.29 30.40
N PRO A 808 7.03 -9.20 31.04
CA PRO A 808 7.47 -9.24 32.44
C PRO A 808 6.35 -9.36 33.47
N ASN A 809 5.13 -8.86 33.22
CA ASN A 809 4.05 -8.93 34.21
C ASN A 809 3.48 -10.35 34.28
N PRO A 810 3.55 -11.07 35.42
CA PRO A 810 3.05 -12.45 35.52
C PRO A 810 1.54 -12.61 35.24
N ILE A 811 0.75 -11.54 35.37
CA ILE A 811 -0.69 -11.55 35.07
C ILE A 811 -0.91 -11.49 33.56
N SER A 812 -0.28 -10.53 32.87
CA SER A 812 -0.32 -10.39 31.41
C SER A 812 0.31 -11.61 30.74
N TYR A 813 1.47 -12.06 31.22
CA TYR A 813 2.17 -13.26 30.76
C TYR A 813 1.29 -14.52 30.80
N LYS A 814 0.52 -14.71 31.89
CA LYS A 814 -0.41 -15.84 31.97
C LYS A 814 -1.58 -15.72 30.99
N GLN A 815 -2.00 -14.50 30.64
CA GLN A 815 -3.01 -14.30 29.59
C GLN A 815 -2.39 -14.54 28.19
N LEU A 816 -1.17 -14.06 27.96
CA LEU A 816 -0.37 -14.33 26.77
C LEU A 816 -0.26 -15.84 26.49
N GLU A 817 0.20 -16.63 27.48
CA GLU A 817 0.31 -18.09 27.34
C GLU A 817 -1.00 -18.71 26.85
N ASN A 818 -2.12 -18.41 27.52
CA ASN A 818 -3.43 -18.94 27.15
C ASN A 818 -3.88 -18.49 25.74
N ASN A 819 -3.64 -17.23 25.39
CA ASN A 819 -4.06 -16.64 24.12
C ASN A 819 -3.31 -17.25 22.92
N VAL A 820 -2.05 -17.66 23.09
CA VAL A 820 -1.23 -18.19 22.00
C VAL A 820 -1.22 -19.73 21.91
N LEU A 821 -1.93 -20.44 22.80
CA LEU A 821 -2.05 -21.92 22.76
C LEU A 821 -2.59 -22.46 21.43
N GLU A 822 -3.49 -21.73 20.77
CA GLU A 822 -4.11 -22.14 19.50
C GLU A 822 -3.26 -21.76 18.26
N VAL A 823 -2.13 -21.06 18.46
CA VAL A 823 -1.26 -20.61 17.37
C VAL A 823 -0.37 -21.77 16.92
N ASN A 824 -0.70 -22.34 15.76
CA ASN A 824 0.04 -23.48 15.20
C ASN A 824 1.36 -23.00 14.54
N LEU A 825 2.42 -22.88 15.35
CA LEU A 825 3.78 -22.57 14.95
C LEU A 825 4.76 -23.63 15.45
N ASN A 826 5.74 -23.99 14.62
CA ASN A 826 6.73 -25.03 14.93
C ASN A 826 7.62 -24.68 16.13
N LYS A 827 7.84 -23.38 16.37
CA LYS A 827 8.61 -22.85 17.49
C LYS A 827 7.94 -21.58 18.01
N LEU A 828 7.27 -21.70 19.14
CA LEU A 828 6.65 -20.58 19.83
C LEU A 828 7.14 -20.59 21.27
N HIS A 829 7.78 -19.52 21.68
CA HIS A 829 8.41 -19.39 22.99
C HIS A 829 7.93 -18.12 23.69
N THR A 830 7.43 -18.29 24.91
CA THR A 830 7.00 -17.19 25.78
C THR A 830 7.94 -17.11 26.99
N TYR A 831 8.31 -15.90 27.40
CA TYR A 831 9.25 -15.66 28.49
C TYR A 831 8.68 -14.65 29.49
N ASN A 832 8.56 -15.03 30.77
CA ASN A 832 8.16 -14.11 31.84
C ASN A 832 9.38 -13.31 32.35
N HIS A 833 9.98 -12.54 31.45
CA HIS A 833 11.20 -11.76 31.68
C HIS A 833 11.03 -10.35 31.11
N ALA A 834 11.63 -9.36 31.76
CA ALA A 834 11.93 -8.09 31.11
C ALA A 834 13.17 -8.24 30.23
N LEU A 835 13.29 -7.39 29.21
CA LEU A 835 14.58 -7.15 28.57
C LEU A 835 15.10 -5.76 28.96
N GLY A 836 16.42 -5.59 28.93
CA GLY A 836 17.11 -4.36 29.33
C GLY A 836 18.60 -4.45 29.04
N ALA A 837 19.37 -3.49 29.58
CA ALA A 837 20.77 -3.32 29.21
C ALA A 837 21.69 -4.47 29.66
N GLU A 838 21.38 -5.09 30.79
CA GLU A 838 22.21 -6.09 31.48
C GLU A 838 21.32 -7.15 32.16
N ASP A 839 21.87 -8.36 32.36
CA ASP A 839 21.20 -9.47 33.06
C ASP A 839 21.15 -9.19 34.57
N GLN A 840 19.96 -8.86 35.11
CA GLN A 840 19.77 -8.44 36.50
C GLN A 840 18.34 -8.70 37.01
N GLU A 841 18.10 -8.48 38.31
CA GLU A 841 16.74 -8.52 38.89
C GLU A 841 16.18 -7.11 39.03
N LEU A 842 15.00 -6.85 38.45
CA LEU A 842 14.34 -5.54 38.46
C LEU A 842 13.04 -5.56 39.28
N LEU A 843 12.53 -4.37 39.59
CA LEU A 843 11.29 -4.16 40.33
C LEU A 843 10.16 -3.73 39.40
N LEU A 844 9.04 -4.44 39.42
CA LEU A 844 7.84 -4.15 38.63
C LEU A 844 6.71 -3.64 39.52
N SER A 845 6.10 -2.50 39.18
CA SER A 845 4.81 -2.08 39.75
C SER A 845 3.68 -2.51 38.81
N PRO A 846 2.79 -3.44 39.24
CA PRO A 846 1.69 -3.94 38.43
C PRO A 846 0.46 -3.03 38.56
N ALA A 847 0.24 -2.12 37.59
CA ALA A 847 -1.07 -1.53 37.39
C ALA A 847 -1.88 -2.35 36.36
N LYS A 848 -3.22 -2.30 36.45
CA LYS A 848 -4.14 -3.20 35.71
C LYS A 848 -4.07 -3.12 34.18
N SER A 849 -3.38 -2.14 33.60
CA SER A 849 -3.25 -1.97 32.15
C SER A 849 -1.89 -1.42 31.69
N MET A 850 -0.98 -1.11 32.61
CA MET A 850 0.34 -0.50 32.34
C MET A 850 1.29 -0.99 33.42
N SER A 851 2.34 -1.74 33.08
CA SER A 851 3.27 -2.28 34.08
C SER A 851 4.61 -1.57 33.97
N LYS A 852 5.05 -0.89 35.03
CA LYS A 852 6.27 -0.07 34.97
C LYS A 852 7.42 -0.71 35.72
N VAL A 853 8.57 -0.79 35.04
CA VAL A 853 9.83 -1.33 35.56
C VAL A 853 10.64 -0.21 36.23
N PHE A 854 11.31 -0.55 37.33
CA PHE A 854 12.13 0.37 38.12
C PHE A 854 13.48 -0.27 38.50
N PRO A 855 14.55 0.54 38.63
CA PRO A 855 15.83 0.08 39.18
C PRO A 855 15.69 -0.39 40.65
N PRO A 856 16.55 -1.30 41.14
CA PRO A 856 16.48 -1.83 42.51
C PRO A 856 16.65 -0.78 43.63
N GLU A 857 17.29 0.34 43.32
CA GLU A 857 17.72 1.37 44.29
C GLU A 857 16.65 2.42 44.60
N MET A 858 15.48 2.34 43.94
CA MET A 858 14.47 3.38 44.02
C MET A 858 13.50 3.16 45.20
N HIS A 859 13.54 4.04 46.21
CA HIS A 859 12.61 4.03 47.33
C HIS A 859 11.18 4.41 46.89
N LEU A 860 10.38 3.39 46.55
CA LEU A 860 8.94 3.51 46.32
C LEU A 860 8.17 3.61 47.64
N ASP A 861 7.11 4.41 47.64
CA ASP A 861 6.23 4.60 48.79
C ASP A 861 5.50 3.28 49.15
N GLN A 862 5.29 3.01 50.43
CA GLN A 862 4.90 1.68 50.97
C GLN A 862 3.50 1.16 50.57
N SER A 863 2.84 1.78 49.59
CA SER A 863 1.47 1.49 49.17
C SER A 863 1.33 0.76 47.82
N GLN A 864 2.43 0.52 47.08
CA GLN A 864 2.39 -0.26 45.84
C GLN A 864 2.94 -1.68 46.02
N GLU A 865 2.25 -2.68 45.46
CA GLU A 865 2.62 -4.10 45.52
C GLU A 865 3.72 -4.42 44.49
N VAL A 866 4.97 -4.07 44.80
CA VAL A 866 6.11 -4.24 43.90
C VAL A 866 6.55 -5.71 43.82
N LYS A 867 6.78 -6.23 42.60
CA LYS A 867 7.24 -7.60 42.35
C LYS A 867 8.65 -7.61 41.77
N LYS A 868 9.49 -8.54 42.22
CA LYS A 868 10.80 -8.83 41.61
C LYS A 868 10.60 -9.61 40.31
N ILE A 869 11.27 -9.19 39.25
CA ILE A 869 11.25 -9.84 37.92
C ILE A 869 12.69 -10.03 37.40
N GLN A 870 12.90 -11.07 36.60
CA GLN A 870 14.18 -11.29 35.92
C GLN A 870 14.26 -10.41 34.67
N CYS A 871 15.39 -9.72 34.50
CA CYS A 871 15.73 -8.95 33.32
C CYS A 871 16.92 -9.58 32.60
N ARG A 872 16.89 -9.63 31.27
CA ARG A 872 17.96 -10.19 30.42
C ARG A 872 18.32 -9.22 29.30
N SER A 873 19.58 -9.25 28.86
CA SER A 873 20.03 -8.60 27.64
C SER A 873 19.55 -9.36 26.40
N LEU A 874 19.19 -8.66 25.31
CA LEU A 874 18.79 -9.29 24.06
C LEU A 874 20.00 -9.98 23.38
N ASP A 875 21.18 -9.38 23.47
CA ASP A 875 22.45 -9.95 23.03
C ASP A 875 22.75 -11.29 23.76
N GLY A 876 22.46 -11.37 25.06
CA GLY A 876 22.59 -12.59 25.86
C GLY A 876 21.59 -13.70 25.50
N LEU A 877 20.60 -13.40 24.65
CA LEU A 877 19.59 -14.33 24.16
C LEU A 877 19.73 -14.63 22.67
N VAL A 878 20.71 -14.05 21.96
CA VAL A 878 20.87 -14.20 20.49
C VAL A 878 21.03 -15.65 20.04
N ASP A 879 21.60 -16.50 20.89
CA ASP A 879 21.77 -17.95 20.68
C ASP A 879 20.45 -18.76 20.71
N LEU A 880 19.36 -18.16 21.20
CA LEU A 880 18.03 -18.80 21.20
C LEU A 880 17.31 -18.64 19.85
N PHE A 881 17.70 -17.65 19.04
CA PHE A 881 17.06 -17.34 17.77
C PHE A 881 17.66 -18.21 16.66
N THR A 882 16.81 -18.78 15.78
CA THR A 882 17.30 -19.56 14.64
C THR A 882 18.20 -18.68 13.77
N ASP A 883 19.33 -19.24 13.32
CA ASP A 883 20.35 -18.54 12.54
C ASP A 883 21.01 -17.34 13.25
N ARG A 884 20.78 -17.15 14.57
CA ARG A 884 21.20 -15.98 15.36
C ARG A 884 20.73 -14.64 14.78
N HIS A 885 19.56 -14.65 14.15
CA HIS A 885 19.02 -13.54 13.36
C HIS A 885 17.53 -13.30 13.69
N ILE A 886 17.10 -12.04 13.51
CA ILE A 886 15.74 -11.59 13.79
C ILE A 886 15.22 -10.86 12.54
N ASP A 887 14.30 -11.46 11.79
CA ASP A 887 13.67 -10.81 10.65
C ASP A 887 12.83 -9.59 11.09
N LEU A 888 12.10 -9.73 12.20
CA LEU A 888 11.22 -8.68 12.73
C LEU A 888 11.29 -8.61 14.26
N LEU A 889 11.74 -7.46 14.77
CA LEU A 889 11.83 -7.14 16.20
C LEU A 889 10.80 -6.06 16.56
N LYS A 890 9.81 -6.36 17.40
CA LYS A 890 8.95 -5.36 18.05
C LYS A 890 9.52 -4.98 19.41
N ILE A 891 9.51 -3.70 19.75
CA ILE A 891 9.84 -3.16 21.08
C ILE A 891 8.74 -2.18 21.50
N ASP A 892 8.02 -2.50 22.58
CA ASP A 892 6.93 -1.68 23.13
C ASP A 892 6.92 -1.87 24.65
N VAL A 893 7.72 -1.07 25.38
CA VAL A 893 8.11 -1.39 26.77
C VAL A 893 7.97 -0.18 27.72
N GLU A 894 6.94 0.63 27.48
CA GLU A 894 6.41 1.65 28.39
C GLU A 894 7.48 2.55 29.08
N GLY A 895 8.51 2.94 28.32
CA GLY A 895 9.59 3.84 28.75
C GLY A 895 10.94 3.18 29.02
N TYR A 896 11.08 1.87 28.77
CA TYR A 896 12.33 1.11 28.92
C TYR A 896 13.03 0.80 27.58
N GLU A 897 12.62 1.46 26.49
CA GLU A 897 13.06 1.13 25.13
C GLU A 897 14.58 1.28 24.96
N LEU A 898 15.12 2.33 25.55
CA LEU A 898 16.53 2.72 25.46
C LEU A 898 17.43 1.72 26.22
N ASP A 899 16.93 1.11 27.31
CA ASP A 899 17.60 0.03 28.04
C ASP A 899 17.56 -1.28 27.25
N VAL A 900 16.42 -1.65 26.66
CA VAL A 900 16.32 -2.82 25.75
C VAL A 900 17.34 -2.72 24.61
N LEU A 901 17.42 -1.56 23.97
CA LEU A 901 18.39 -1.28 22.92
C LEU A 901 19.84 -1.28 23.46
N GLY A 902 20.04 -0.81 24.68
CA GLY A 902 21.32 -0.85 25.39
C GLY A 902 21.88 -2.26 25.60
N GLY A 903 21.01 -3.27 25.62
CA GLY A 903 21.33 -4.70 25.72
C GLY A 903 21.21 -5.48 24.40
N ALA A 904 21.09 -4.78 23.27
CA ALA A 904 20.99 -5.34 21.91
C ALA A 904 22.12 -4.86 20.98
N LYS A 905 23.25 -4.41 21.55
CA LYS A 905 24.32 -3.73 20.82
C LYS A 905 25.01 -4.66 19.82
N ILE A 906 25.27 -5.91 20.18
CA ILE A 906 25.92 -6.89 19.29
C ILE A 906 24.98 -7.22 18.12
N ILE A 907 23.68 -7.42 18.40
CA ILE A 907 22.65 -7.64 17.39
C ILE A 907 22.58 -6.46 16.40
N LEU A 908 22.60 -5.22 16.92
CA LEU A 908 22.49 -4.02 16.08
C LEU A 908 23.78 -3.70 15.32
N GLU A 909 24.96 -3.82 15.94
CA GLU A 909 26.26 -3.57 15.31
C GLU A 909 26.50 -4.52 14.13
N ASN A 910 26.15 -5.79 14.28
CA ASN A 910 26.24 -6.79 13.22
C ASN A 910 25.04 -6.77 12.25
N GLN A 911 24.06 -5.87 12.48
CA GLN A 911 22.81 -5.76 11.73
C GLN A 911 22.08 -7.11 11.59
N LEU A 912 21.96 -7.83 12.71
CA LEU A 912 21.29 -9.14 12.83
C LEU A 912 19.77 -9.03 13.07
N ALA A 913 19.24 -7.81 13.24
CA ALA A 913 17.82 -7.52 13.15
C ALA A 913 17.52 -6.83 11.80
N ASP A 914 16.63 -7.35 10.97
CA ASP A 914 16.36 -6.76 9.64
C ASP A 914 15.43 -5.54 9.71
N VAL A 915 14.29 -5.70 10.37
CA VAL A 915 13.28 -4.66 10.58
C VAL A 915 12.92 -4.57 12.07
N ILE A 916 12.84 -3.34 12.58
CA ILE A 916 12.55 -3.05 13.99
C ILE A 916 11.34 -2.11 14.08
N TYR A 917 10.29 -2.52 14.77
CA TYR A 917 9.07 -1.74 15.03
C TYR A 917 9.07 -1.29 16.49
N ILE A 918 9.01 0.01 16.76
CA ILE A 918 9.24 0.56 18.10
C ILE A 918 8.35 1.75 18.42
N GLU A 919 7.72 1.76 19.60
CA GLU A 919 6.96 2.93 20.08
C GLU A 919 7.94 3.99 20.63
N VAL A 920 7.74 5.25 20.26
CA VAL A 920 8.58 6.38 20.71
C VAL A 920 7.74 7.58 21.12
N GLY A 921 8.23 8.32 22.11
CA GLY A 921 7.61 9.54 22.62
C GLY A 921 8.24 10.81 22.04
N PHE A 922 7.47 11.89 21.96
CA PHE A 922 7.96 13.20 21.49
C PHE A 922 8.30 14.18 22.63
N ARG A 923 8.28 13.70 23.87
CA ARG A 923 8.56 14.48 25.09
C ARG A 923 9.80 13.96 25.81
N ARG A 924 10.78 14.84 26.06
CA ARG A 924 11.98 14.53 26.86
C ARG A 924 11.70 14.35 28.35
N ASP A 925 10.60 14.90 28.84
CA ASP A 925 10.06 14.73 30.19
C ASP A 925 9.01 13.60 30.27
N GLY A 926 8.76 12.92 29.14
CA GLY A 926 7.87 11.76 29.08
C GLY A 926 8.45 10.59 29.87
N THR A 927 7.58 9.82 30.53
CA THR A 927 7.99 8.64 31.32
C THR A 927 7.24 7.37 30.94
N GLN A 928 6.54 7.39 29.80
CA GLN A 928 5.84 6.24 29.20
C GLN A 928 6.48 5.76 27.89
N GLN A 929 7.34 6.56 27.25
CA GLN A 929 8.09 6.19 26.05
C GLN A 929 9.41 6.95 26.06
N ALA A 930 10.49 6.34 25.62
CA ALA A 930 11.76 7.01 25.35
C ALA A 930 11.59 8.10 24.28
N TYR A 931 12.38 9.18 24.38
CA TYR A 931 12.33 10.29 23.44
C TYR A 931 12.87 9.89 22.06
N PHE A 932 12.10 10.13 21.00
CA PHE A 932 12.40 9.67 19.64
C PHE A 932 13.80 10.08 19.16
N GLY A 933 14.27 11.27 19.52
CA GLY A 933 15.57 11.77 19.06
C GLY A 933 16.74 11.02 19.67
N ASP A 934 16.57 10.44 20.86
CA ASP A 934 17.62 9.65 21.51
C ASP A 934 17.62 8.21 20.95
N ILE A 935 16.43 7.68 20.63
CA ILE A 935 16.21 6.41 19.89
C ILE A 935 16.79 6.47 18.46
N ASP A 936 16.48 7.51 17.69
CA ASP A 936 16.96 7.68 16.30
C ASP A 936 18.48 7.86 16.26
N ASN A 937 19.05 8.68 17.15
CA ASN A 937 20.51 8.79 17.30
C ASN A 937 21.16 7.43 17.59
N PHE A 938 20.56 6.61 18.46
CA PHE A 938 21.05 5.27 18.77
C PHE A 938 21.02 4.37 17.53
N PHE A 939 19.87 4.20 16.88
CA PHE A 939 19.73 3.38 15.67
C PHE A 939 20.62 3.85 14.52
N GLN A 940 20.74 5.16 14.30
CA GLN A 940 21.56 5.68 13.21
C GLN A 940 23.05 5.35 13.38
N SER A 941 23.54 5.27 14.62
CA SER A 941 24.92 4.89 14.93
C SER A 941 25.26 3.44 14.53
N TYR A 942 24.29 2.52 14.64
CA TYR A 942 24.41 1.12 14.19
C TYR A 942 23.98 0.91 12.72
N GLY A 943 23.76 1.99 11.97
CA GLY A 943 23.44 1.91 10.54
C GLY A 943 21.97 1.60 10.22
N TYR A 944 21.08 1.59 11.20
CA TYR A 944 19.63 1.50 10.95
C TYR A 944 19.09 2.85 10.47
N ARG A 945 18.02 2.83 9.66
CA ARG A 945 17.37 4.04 9.14
C ARG A 945 15.86 3.90 9.22
N ILE A 946 15.16 5.01 9.44
CA ILE A 946 13.70 5.06 9.43
C ILE A 946 13.23 4.62 8.04
N PHE A 947 12.45 3.53 8.00
CA PHE A 947 11.73 3.07 6.82
C PHE A 947 10.42 3.85 6.69
N LYS A 948 9.58 3.82 7.73
CA LYS A 948 8.27 4.48 7.79
C LYS A 948 7.85 4.78 9.24
N ILE A 949 6.84 5.64 9.39
CA ILE A 949 6.26 6.07 10.67
C ILE A 949 4.76 5.77 10.64
N TYR A 950 4.24 5.17 11.71
CA TYR A 950 2.89 4.64 11.87
C TYR A 950 2.23 5.18 13.15
N GLU A 951 0.90 4.99 13.24
CA GLU A 951 0.11 5.13 14.47
C GLU A 951 0.37 6.40 15.30
N GLN A 952 0.03 7.55 14.74
CA GLN A 952 0.21 8.83 15.41
C GLN A 952 -0.86 9.06 16.50
N LYS A 953 -0.44 9.24 17.75
CA LYS A 953 -1.33 9.57 18.88
C LYS A 953 -0.97 10.93 19.46
N ASN A 954 -1.93 11.86 19.45
CA ASN A 954 -1.79 13.17 20.10
C ASN A 954 -1.97 13.05 21.63
N GLU A 955 -1.59 14.11 22.36
CA GLU A 955 -1.77 14.16 23.82
C GLU A 955 -3.25 14.10 24.21
N TRP A 956 -3.57 13.29 25.21
CA TRP A 956 -4.93 13.14 25.71
C TRP A 956 -5.23 14.23 26.74
N ILE A 957 -5.77 15.35 26.28
CA ILE A 957 -6.77 16.22 26.96
C ILE A 957 -7.17 17.33 25.98
N GLN A 958 -8.42 17.22 25.50
CA GLN A 958 -9.37 18.22 24.95
C GLN A 958 -8.95 19.39 24.03
N ASP A 959 -7.68 19.73 23.79
CA ASP A 959 -7.31 20.68 22.70
C ASP A 959 -5.81 20.69 22.30
N SER A 960 -4.97 19.81 22.84
CA SER A 960 -3.54 19.81 22.49
C SER A 960 -3.31 19.31 21.04
N PRO A 961 -2.74 20.11 20.13
CA PRO A 961 -2.37 19.66 18.79
C PRO A 961 -1.03 18.90 18.78
N LEU A 962 -0.42 18.69 19.95
CA LEU A 962 0.91 18.11 20.07
C LEU A 962 0.84 16.58 20.02
N LEU A 963 1.73 16.02 19.22
CA LEU A 963 1.97 14.60 19.10
C LEU A 963 2.58 14.05 20.39
N ARG A 964 1.99 13.00 20.96
CA ARG A 964 2.47 12.33 22.17
C ARG A 964 3.46 11.22 21.83
N ARG A 965 3.01 10.29 20.99
CA ARG A 965 3.74 9.06 20.62
C ARG A 965 3.39 8.60 19.20
N CYS A 966 4.31 7.85 18.60
CA CYS A 966 4.14 7.15 17.32
C CYS A 966 4.88 5.81 17.38
N ASN A 967 4.52 4.91 16.46
CA ASN A 967 5.34 3.75 16.15
C ASN A 967 6.25 4.02 14.95
N PHE A 968 7.52 3.69 15.06
CA PHE A 968 8.52 3.83 14.01
C PHE A 968 8.98 2.46 13.52
N ALA A 969 9.05 2.29 12.21
CA ALA A 969 9.74 1.17 11.60
C ALA A 969 11.15 1.62 11.18
N TYR A 970 12.17 1.02 11.76
CA TYR A 970 13.56 1.10 11.30
C TYR A 970 13.92 -0.14 10.49
N MET A 971 14.80 0.03 9.52
CA MET A 971 15.33 -1.05 8.69
C MET A 971 16.86 -1.00 8.70
N SER A 972 17.47 -2.18 8.78
CA SER A 972 18.92 -2.37 8.62
C SER A 972 19.36 -1.84 7.24
N LYS A 973 20.43 -1.03 7.19
CA LYS A 973 21.00 -0.55 5.93
C LYS A 973 21.48 -1.71 5.06
N ARG A 974 22.01 -2.77 5.68
CA ARG A 974 22.39 -4.01 4.98
C ARG A 974 21.16 -4.65 4.35
N PHE A 975 20.11 -4.91 5.13
CA PHE A 975 18.87 -5.51 4.62
C PHE A 975 18.23 -4.68 3.51
N ALA A 976 18.15 -3.35 3.68
CA ALA A 976 17.59 -2.44 2.67
C ALA A 976 18.40 -2.44 1.35
N ALA A 977 19.72 -2.60 1.42
CA ALA A 977 20.59 -2.70 0.24
C ALA A 977 20.47 -4.07 -0.46
N GLU A 978 20.33 -5.15 0.30
CA GLU A 978 20.09 -6.50 -0.23
C GLU A 978 18.65 -6.68 -0.78
N ASN A 979 17.69 -5.86 -0.34
CA ASN A 979 16.28 -5.96 -0.71
C ASN A 979 15.71 -4.60 -1.23
N PRO A 980 16.12 -4.11 -2.41
CA PRO A 980 15.59 -2.86 -2.97
C PRO A 980 14.07 -2.95 -3.22
N TYR A 981 13.30 -1.97 -2.73
CA TYR A 981 11.82 -2.02 -2.70
C TYR A 981 11.16 -2.39 -4.05
N LYS A 982 11.60 -1.79 -5.16
CA LYS A 982 11.08 -2.11 -6.50
C LYS A 982 11.33 -3.57 -6.89
N CYS A 983 12.51 -4.10 -6.58
CA CYS A 983 12.88 -5.49 -6.84
C CYS A 983 12.09 -6.44 -5.94
N SER A 984 11.91 -6.12 -4.66
CA SER A 984 11.09 -6.90 -3.73
C SER A 984 9.62 -6.99 -4.17
N LEU A 985 9.03 -5.86 -4.60
CA LEU A 985 7.68 -5.83 -5.19
C LEU A 985 7.57 -6.70 -6.45
N GLU A 986 8.51 -6.59 -7.38
CA GLU A 986 8.44 -7.37 -8.63
C GLU A 986 8.71 -8.86 -8.38
N ILE A 987 9.61 -9.22 -7.45
CA ILE A 987 9.81 -10.61 -7.01
C ILE A 987 8.53 -11.18 -6.38
N MET A 988 7.84 -10.40 -5.55
CA MET A 988 6.54 -10.78 -4.96
C MET A 988 5.48 -10.97 -6.06
N ARG A 989 5.40 -10.06 -7.03
CA ARG A 989 4.47 -10.15 -8.17
C ARG A 989 4.72 -11.39 -9.02
N LEU A 990 5.96 -11.60 -9.46
CA LEU A 990 6.36 -12.72 -10.31
C LEU A 990 6.18 -14.07 -9.61
N LYS A 991 6.54 -14.17 -8.32
CA LYS A 991 6.30 -15.40 -7.55
C LYS A 991 4.81 -15.64 -7.31
N SER A 992 4.02 -14.60 -7.00
CA SER A 992 2.56 -14.76 -6.87
C SER A 992 1.88 -15.16 -8.20
N GLN A 993 2.45 -14.77 -9.34
CA GLN A 993 2.02 -15.26 -10.66
C GLN A 993 2.45 -16.71 -10.89
N LEU A 994 3.67 -17.11 -10.48
CA LEU A 994 4.17 -18.48 -10.58
C LEU A 994 3.38 -19.44 -9.71
N ASP A 995 3.10 -19.10 -8.46
CA ASP A 995 2.33 -19.94 -7.53
C ASP A 995 0.92 -20.20 -8.09
N LYS A 996 0.27 -19.19 -8.68
CA LYS A 996 -1.01 -19.29 -9.43
C LYS A 996 -0.94 -20.08 -10.75
N PHE A 997 0.26 -20.46 -11.19
CA PHE A 997 0.50 -21.28 -12.38
C PHE A 997 0.90 -22.72 -12.02
N VAL A 998 1.16 -22.98 -10.73
CA VAL A 998 1.54 -24.27 -10.15
C VAL A 998 0.38 -24.89 -9.36
N GLU A 999 -0.51 -24.07 -8.80
CA GLU A 999 -1.88 -24.44 -8.36
C GLU A 999 -2.83 -24.73 -9.55
#